data_AF-A0A6P0PLS9-F1
#
_entry.id   AF-A0A6P0PLS9-F1
#
_cell.length_a   1.000
_cell.length_b   1.000
_cell.length_c   1.000
_cell.angle_alpha   90.00
_cell.angle_beta   90.00
_cell.angle_gamma   90.00
#
_symmetry.space_group_name_H-M   'P 1'
#
loop_
_entity.id
_entity.type
_entity.pdbx_description
1 polymer ?
#
loop_
_entity_poly.entity_id
_entity_poly.type
_entity_poly.pdbx_seq_one_letter_code
_entity_poly.pdbx_strand_id
1 'polypeptide(L)'
;MKLPSPTRLKGYWVRKILEWVNLRPEEGERTLLMFAFHTTTSMGLLWLEYSAIALFLEKYGAKWLPVIYIASSVICSGLGVLYSWLQSILPLRSVLVAIAILAALPLLVFRLGLEIEYGYITVVTIFLLRLWMDAVYILNDLNSQVTANQLFNIREIKRTYPLISSGLLVADVLSGFSLPLLLLLVGLNNVVAFGSGMMLIGALTLVYICQHYQQAFPNSPARQWEEMEPDFAVRQPSESLRRYVIPLFAFFILGEALYLLIEFQYMGQLEQTLDSSAIAGFLGLFSGTLGLFELVTQWFISSRVIDRFGLFLSAMVLPGALSVIGLVTLANMASWLKFDIGFLPSWITGLFIGVVLLRFVDELLRFTLIASVEPVLFQALPSGLRSVVQTTVQGIAKPMTTGITGIGILATIGLLDWAFPNFEPLRHWVFILMVVIFALLWLLSTRLMRANYGSLLLINAEQGRLGSANTNFLDTKTLFEEAVKRLKTEPKNRSAYIQLLSQIAPETASQVLSPLLGEMSTDLQRQSLEVMLPYPNPDCLEDVSRLIDQRPPVEVLALALRYFWLAQKDLNIRTIKPYLQPAVDPTVRATAAALIMGRGTPKEKFEAVKTLRRMLTSKKEQERLMGTRALAEMDYLESLVVYIDDLLRDKSLKVRCACLEVIAAKRFEKYYPSLVKALYYTSTRNAARRALVKQGDEAIALLRVLSEDIHKPDPVRRQAWMALGEIGRLQAITQKGTPEAMKHLVQQLMSSWGTTRRNILTILLKIPGEVGIEAVMNELGRRVVEALIEQELMFLGQIYGALLDLTSKKIAGLEADLLRQGLNDLQQDLVEVCFLLMKFLYPSSAIKAAEFNLASHSRSNIALGLEILDNTLDIPNKKAFLSILDRRSLKEKLAALVDLVPYQPMSVSDRLRRLIELRHFMSDWPLACCFHVARAAHCSLAPAAAMSCLRHPTGFVREAVVAYLKEMSPRACAELLPVLRNDPDPLVAAQAQEIIG
;
A
#
# COMPACT_ATOMS: atom_id res chain seq x y z
N MET A 1 -30.80 13.29 -35.28
CA MET A 1 -31.42 14.12 -34.23
C MET A 1 -30.96 13.57 -32.87
N LYS A 2 -30.07 14.29 -32.19
CA LYS A 2 -29.61 13.94 -30.84
C LYS A 2 -30.64 14.47 -29.85
N LEU A 3 -31.30 13.57 -29.10
CA LEU A 3 -32.16 13.95 -27.98
C LEU A 3 -31.33 14.63 -26.88
N PRO A 4 -31.82 15.71 -26.25
CA PRO A 4 -31.13 16.40 -25.17
C PRO A 4 -31.15 15.57 -23.88
N SER A 5 -30.06 15.65 -23.12
CA SER A 5 -29.87 15.07 -21.78
C SER A 5 -30.94 15.56 -20.78
N PRO A 6 -31.50 14.70 -19.91
CA PRO A 6 -32.51 15.09 -18.94
C PRO A 6 -31.86 15.63 -17.66
N THR A 7 -31.22 16.81 -17.70
CA THR A 7 -30.55 17.37 -16.51
C THR A 7 -30.63 18.89 -16.40
N ARG A 8 -31.84 19.46 -16.26
CA ARG A 8 -31.97 20.88 -15.84
C ARG A 8 -33.02 21.23 -14.79
N LEU A 9 -33.77 20.28 -14.21
CA LEU A 9 -34.87 20.62 -13.27
C LEU A 9 -35.01 19.73 -12.01
N LYS A 10 -33.98 18.98 -11.58
CA LYS A 10 -34.00 18.33 -10.25
C LYS A 10 -33.34 19.24 -9.22
N GLY A 11 -34.21 20.04 -8.58
CA GLY A 11 -33.90 21.23 -7.79
C GLY A 11 -33.09 20.99 -6.52
N TYR A 12 -32.48 22.08 -6.05
CA TYR A 12 -31.74 22.31 -4.82
C TYR A 12 -31.98 21.34 -3.64
N TRP A 13 -33.23 20.97 -3.37
CA TRP A 13 -33.62 20.00 -2.34
C TRP A 13 -33.03 18.59 -2.53
N VAL A 14 -32.99 18.08 -3.77
CA VAL A 14 -32.40 16.77 -4.08
C VAL A 14 -30.89 16.79 -3.84
N ARG A 15 -30.21 17.88 -4.20
CA ARG A 15 -28.77 18.04 -3.89
C ARG A 15 -28.51 18.13 -2.39
N LYS A 16 -29.36 18.84 -1.65
CA LYS A 16 -29.22 18.99 -0.19
C LYS A 16 -29.45 17.66 0.55
N ILE A 17 -30.39 16.84 0.08
CA ILE A 17 -30.62 15.48 0.60
C ILE A 17 -29.44 14.55 0.25
N LEU A 18 -28.93 14.60 -0.99
CA LEU A 18 -27.77 13.81 -1.41
C LEU A 18 -26.51 14.21 -0.64
N GLU A 19 -26.29 15.50 -0.37
CA GLU A 19 -25.19 15.99 0.46
C GLU A 19 -25.32 15.54 1.93
N TRP A 20 -26.54 15.52 2.48
CA TRP A 20 -26.80 15.07 3.85
C TRP A 20 -26.54 13.57 4.04
N VAL A 21 -26.84 12.77 3.02
CA VAL A 21 -26.56 11.31 2.99
C VAL A 21 -25.14 11.02 2.46
N ASN A 22 -24.32 12.06 2.26
CA ASN A 22 -22.95 11.94 1.74
C ASN A 22 -22.90 11.09 0.45
N LEU A 23 -23.75 11.39 -0.53
CA LEU A 23 -23.85 10.76 -1.85
C LEU A 23 -23.51 11.76 -2.95
N ARG A 24 -22.77 11.35 -3.99
CA ARG A 24 -22.52 12.22 -5.15
C ARG A 24 -23.77 12.30 -6.04
N PRO A 25 -23.98 13.41 -6.78
CA PRO A 25 -25.09 13.52 -7.72
C PRO A 25 -25.12 12.42 -8.78
N GLU A 26 -23.96 11.89 -9.14
CA GLU A 26 -23.76 10.81 -10.13
C GLU A 26 -23.93 9.40 -9.54
N GLU A 27 -24.06 9.29 -8.22
CA GLU A 27 -24.25 8.02 -7.48
C GLU A 27 -25.73 7.82 -7.10
N GLY A 28 -26.50 8.90 -6.91
CA GLY A 28 -27.85 8.85 -6.33
C GLY A 28 -28.85 7.95 -7.08
N GLU A 29 -28.85 7.97 -8.41
CA GLU A 29 -29.76 7.13 -9.21
C GLU A 29 -29.42 5.63 -9.08
N ARG A 30 -28.13 5.28 -9.17
CA ARG A 30 -27.63 3.90 -8.99
C ARG A 30 -27.98 3.37 -7.60
N THR A 31 -27.79 4.18 -6.57
CA THR A 31 -28.06 3.79 -5.18
C THR A 31 -29.56 3.60 -4.93
N LEU A 32 -30.42 4.47 -5.48
CA LEU A 32 -31.87 4.34 -5.33
C LEU A 32 -32.43 3.11 -6.07
N LEU A 33 -31.91 2.79 -7.27
CA LEU A 33 -32.30 1.59 -7.99
C LEU A 33 -31.88 0.31 -7.26
N MET A 34 -30.66 0.28 -6.70
CA MET A 34 -30.21 -0.84 -5.86
C MET A 34 -31.01 -0.97 -4.57
N PHE A 35 -31.35 0.15 -3.93
CA PHE A 35 -32.24 0.16 -2.77
C PHE A 35 -33.62 -0.41 -3.10
N ALA A 36 -34.21 0.00 -4.23
CA ALA A 36 -35.51 -0.51 -4.68
C ALA A 36 -35.45 -2.01 -5.01
N PHE A 37 -34.43 -2.46 -5.73
CA PHE A 37 -34.19 -3.88 -6.02
C PHE A 37 -34.09 -4.70 -4.72
N HIS A 38 -33.24 -4.27 -3.79
CA HIS A 38 -33.00 -4.99 -2.55
C HIS A 38 -34.25 -5.02 -1.66
N THR A 39 -34.91 -3.88 -1.45
CA THR A 39 -36.13 -3.78 -0.63
C THR A 39 -37.27 -4.65 -1.18
N THR A 40 -37.51 -4.58 -2.50
CA THR A 40 -38.60 -5.33 -3.14
C THR A 40 -38.36 -6.83 -3.08
N THR A 41 -37.14 -7.27 -3.39
CA THR A 41 -36.81 -8.69 -3.36
C THR A 41 -36.85 -9.25 -1.93
N SER A 42 -36.32 -8.52 -0.95
CA SER A 42 -36.38 -8.90 0.46
C SER A 42 -37.81 -8.95 0.99
N MET A 43 -38.69 -8.03 0.60
CA MET A 43 -40.10 -8.04 1.01
C MET A 43 -40.83 -9.32 0.56
N GLY A 44 -40.59 -9.77 -0.67
CA GLY A 44 -41.15 -11.03 -1.17
C GLY A 44 -40.58 -12.27 -0.47
N LEU A 45 -39.29 -12.22 -0.13
CA LEU A 45 -38.59 -13.27 0.60
C LEU A 45 -39.07 -13.43 2.04
N LEU A 46 -39.33 -12.33 2.74
CA LEU A 46 -39.84 -12.34 4.12
C LEU A 46 -41.27 -12.90 4.18
N TRP A 47 -42.14 -12.52 3.22
CA TRP A 47 -43.47 -13.15 3.10
C TRP A 47 -43.40 -14.65 2.84
N LEU A 48 -42.46 -15.08 1.99
CA LEU A 48 -42.20 -16.50 1.75
C LEU A 48 -41.75 -17.18 3.05
N GLU A 49 -40.83 -16.58 3.78
CA GLU A 49 -40.30 -17.12 5.03
C GLU A 49 -41.40 -17.37 6.06
N TYR A 50 -42.18 -16.35 6.40
CA TYR A 50 -43.23 -16.47 7.42
C TYR A 50 -44.29 -17.50 7.03
N SER A 51 -44.63 -17.57 5.74
CA SER A 51 -45.61 -18.53 5.23
C SER A 51 -45.05 -19.96 5.20
N ALA A 52 -43.81 -20.14 4.75
CA ALA A 52 -43.14 -21.43 4.70
C ALA A 52 -42.92 -22.01 6.11
N ILE A 53 -42.56 -21.17 7.09
CA ILE A 53 -42.42 -21.57 8.50
C ILE A 53 -43.76 -22.07 9.05
N ALA A 54 -44.84 -21.31 8.86
CA ALA A 54 -46.15 -21.70 9.37
C ALA A 54 -46.66 -23.01 8.76
N LEU A 55 -46.56 -23.16 7.43
CA LEU A 55 -46.94 -24.39 6.73
C LEU A 55 -46.08 -25.59 7.15
N PHE A 56 -44.78 -25.38 7.39
CA PHE A 56 -43.86 -26.42 7.83
C PHE A 56 -44.16 -26.88 9.27
N LEU A 57 -44.38 -25.93 10.19
CA LEU A 57 -44.72 -26.24 11.58
C LEU A 57 -46.06 -26.98 11.67
N GLU A 58 -47.06 -26.60 10.86
CA GLU A 58 -48.34 -27.30 10.83
C GLU A 58 -48.21 -28.77 10.42
N LYS A 59 -47.37 -29.06 9.41
CA LYS A 59 -47.33 -30.40 8.80
C LYS A 59 -46.28 -31.33 9.39
N TYR A 60 -45.11 -30.80 9.72
CA TYR A 60 -43.96 -31.57 10.21
C TYR A 60 -43.65 -31.31 11.69
N GLY A 61 -44.04 -30.15 12.23
CA GLY A 61 -43.69 -29.73 13.57
C GLY A 61 -42.22 -29.33 13.72
N ALA A 62 -41.90 -28.66 14.83
CA ALA A 62 -40.57 -28.13 15.11
C ALA A 62 -39.51 -29.24 15.25
N LYS A 63 -39.92 -30.47 15.60
CA LYS A 63 -39.02 -31.63 15.73
C LYS A 63 -38.23 -31.95 14.45
N TRP A 64 -38.75 -31.57 13.28
CA TRP A 64 -38.09 -31.80 11.99
C TRP A 64 -37.20 -30.63 11.52
N LEU A 65 -37.18 -29.49 12.21
CA LEU A 65 -36.28 -28.37 11.89
C LEU A 65 -34.79 -28.78 11.82
N PRO A 66 -34.26 -29.64 12.71
CA PRO A 66 -32.86 -30.06 12.60
C PRO A 66 -32.54 -30.80 11.30
N VAL A 67 -33.51 -31.53 10.72
CA VAL A 67 -33.35 -32.20 9.43
C VAL A 67 -33.27 -31.17 8.30
N ILE A 68 -34.07 -30.10 8.37
CA ILE A 68 -33.96 -28.96 7.47
C ILE A 68 -32.58 -28.31 7.61
N TYR A 69 -32.06 -28.06 8.82
CA TYR A 69 -30.72 -27.48 9.00
C TYR A 69 -29.63 -28.30 8.33
N ILE A 70 -29.70 -29.64 8.42
CA ILE A 70 -28.78 -30.55 7.74
C ILE A 70 -28.95 -30.47 6.22
N ALA A 71 -30.17 -30.56 5.71
CA ALA A 71 -30.45 -30.50 4.28
C ALA A 71 -30.05 -29.15 3.66
N SER A 72 -30.38 -28.05 4.33
CA SER A 72 -30.01 -26.69 3.95
C SER A 72 -28.51 -26.51 3.91
N SER A 73 -27.73 -27.06 4.86
CA SER A 73 -26.25 -26.98 4.81
C SER A 73 -25.66 -27.56 3.52
N VAL A 74 -26.18 -28.70 3.05
CA VAL A 74 -25.71 -29.36 1.83
C VAL A 74 -26.10 -28.56 0.59
N ILE A 75 -27.35 -28.10 0.53
CA ILE A 75 -27.88 -27.39 -0.63
C ILE A 75 -27.29 -26.00 -0.74
N CYS A 76 -27.17 -25.27 0.35
CA CYS A 76 -26.56 -23.95 0.40
C CYS A 76 -25.08 -24.00 -0.05
N SER A 77 -24.33 -24.99 0.43
CA SER A 77 -22.94 -25.22 -0.01
C SER A 77 -22.86 -25.58 -1.50
N GLY A 78 -23.76 -26.45 -1.97
CA GLY A 78 -23.83 -26.84 -3.38
C GLY A 78 -24.21 -25.69 -4.31
N LEU A 79 -25.15 -24.83 -3.90
CA LEU A 79 -25.58 -23.65 -4.66
C LEU A 79 -24.48 -22.61 -4.77
N GLY A 80 -23.63 -22.44 -3.74
CA GLY A 80 -22.45 -21.59 -3.83
C GLY A 80 -21.46 -22.08 -4.90
N VAL A 81 -21.18 -23.39 -4.94
CA VAL A 81 -20.33 -23.99 -5.98
C VAL A 81 -20.96 -23.85 -7.36
N LEU A 82 -22.28 -24.09 -7.47
CA LEU A 82 -23.03 -23.94 -8.71
C LEU A 82 -22.99 -22.48 -9.20
N TYR A 83 -23.11 -21.50 -8.29
CA TYR A 83 -23.03 -20.08 -8.59
C TYR A 83 -21.67 -19.73 -9.22
N SER A 84 -20.57 -20.13 -8.59
CA SER A 84 -19.21 -19.90 -9.12
C SER A 84 -18.98 -20.62 -10.44
N TRP A 85 -19.50 -21.84 -10.60
CA TRP A 85 -19.43 -22.57 -11.86
C TRP A 85 -20.22 -21.88 -12.97
N LEU A 86 -21.43 -21.38 -12.70
CA LEU A 86 -22.26 -20.66 -13.65
C LEU A 86 -21.58 -19.36 -14.11
N GLN A 87 -20.93 -18.63 -13.20
CA GLN A 87 -20.15 -17.43 -13.52
C GLN A 87 -18.91 -17.72 -14.39
N SER A 88 -18.40 -18.95 -14.37
CA SER A 88 -17.29 -19.34 -15.24
C SER A 88 -17.70 -19.62 -16.68
N ILE A 89 -18.97 -19.93 -16.93
CA ILE A 89 -19.48 -20.35 -18.24
C ILE A 89 -20.35 -19.26 -18.88
N LEU A 90 -21.17 -18.57 -18.08
CA LEU A 90 -22.12 -17.56 -18.55
C LEU A 90 -21.64 -16.13 -18.24
N PRO A 91 -22.03 -15.13 -19.05
CA PRO A 91 -21.81 -13.73 -18.73
C PRO A 91 -22.44 -13.36 -17.38
N LEU A 92 -21.76 -12.54 -16.59
CA LEU A 92 -22.19 -12.17 -15.24
C LEU A 92 -23.62 -11.63 -15.19
N ARG A 93 -23.98 -10.79 -16.17
CA ARG A 93 -25.34 -10.26 -16.33
C ARG A 93 -26.40 -11.36 -16.47
N SER A 94 -26.11 -12.39 -17.26
CA SER A 94 -27.03 -13.50 -17.47
C SER A 94 -27.18 -14.33 -16.20
N VAL A 95 -26.09 -14.54 -15.45
CA VAL A 95 -26.11 -15.26 -14.18
C VAL A 95 -26.96 -14.52 -13.13
N LEU A 96 -26.71 -13.22 -12.93
CA LEU A 96 -27.45 -12.41 -11.95
C LEU A 96 -28.96 -12.42 -12.23
N VAL A 97 -29.36 -12.19 -13.48
CA VAL A 97 -30.76 -12.17 -13.89
C VAL A 97 -31.39 -13.56 -13.83
N ALA A 98 -30.70 -14.59 -14.34
CA ALA A 98 -31.21 -15.96 -14.33
C ALA A 98 -31.46 -16.44 -12.90
N ILE A 99 -30.57 -16.14 -11.97
CA ILE A 99 -30.71 -16.53 -10.57
C ILE A 99 -31.84 -15.77 -9.89
N ALA A 100 -32.00 -14.46 -10.14
CA ALA A 100 -33.11 -13.70 -9.58
C ALA A 100 -34.49 -14.22 -10.08
N ILE A 101 -34.57 -14.62 -11.35
CA ILE A 101 -35.78 -15.23 -11.93
C ILE A 101 -35.99 -16.65 -11.39
N LEU A 102 -34.92 -17.46 -11.33
CA LEU A 102 -34.94 -18.83 -10.81
C LEU A 102 -35.33 -18.84 -9.34
N ALA A 103 -34.97 -17.83 -8.55
CA ALA A 103 -35.37 -17.71 -7.15
C ALA A 103 -36.91 -17.57 -6.99
N ALA A 104 -37.57 -16.86 -7.92
CA ALA A 104 -38.99 -16.53 -7.83
C ALA A 104 -39.92 -17.54 -8.51
N LEU A 105 -39.54 -18.10 -9.67
CA LEU A 105 -40.42 -18.97 -10.49
C LEU A 105 -40.87 -20.27 -9.81
N PRO A 106 -40.00 -21.03 -9.12
CA PRO A 106 -40.38 -22.28 -8.45
C PRO A 106 -41.47 -22.10 -7.39
N LEU A 107 -41.59 -20.90 -6.79
CA LEU A 107 -42.63 -20.60 -5.81
C LEU A 107 -44.04 -20.69 -6.40
N LEU A 108 -44.22 -20.37 -7.70
CA LEU A 108 -45.50 -20.55 -8.38
C LEU A 108 -45.83 -22.03 -8.56
N VAL A 109 -44.82 -22.86 -8.80
CA VAL A 109 -44.98 -24.32 -8.89
C VAL A 109 -45.33 -24.90 -7.52
N PHE A 110 -44.66 -24.45 -6.45
CA PHE A 110 -45.00 -24.87 -5.09
C PHE A 110 -46.41 -24.43 -4.70
N ARG A 111 -46.87 -23.24 -5.11
CA ARG A 111 -48.26 -22.82 -4.92
C ARG A 111 -49.26 -23.78 -5.58
N LEU A 112 -48.99 -24.27 -6.79
CA LEU A 112 -49.82 -25.30 -7.43
C LEU A 112 -49.75 -26.64 -6.67
N GLY A 113 -48.58 -27.00 -6.14
CA GLY A 113 -48.40 -28.20 -5.30
C GLY A 113 -49.16 -28.15 -3.97
N LEU A 114 -49.42 -26.94 -3.44
CA LEU A 114 -50.23 -26.72 -2.25
C LEU A 114 -51.75 -26.83 -2.51
N GLU A 115 -52.21 -26.71 -3.76
CA GLU A 115 -53.62 -26.86 -4.15
C GLU A 115 -54.03 -28.33 -4.38
N ILE A 116 -53.06 -29.23 -4.58
CA ILE A 116 -53.34 -30.64 -4.85
C ILE A 116 -53.70 -31.34 -3.53
N GLU A 117 -54.95 -31.81 -3.39
CA GLU A 117 -55.47 -32.51 -2.20
C GLU A 117 -54.80 -33.87 -1.91
N TYR A 118 -53.97 -34.41 -2.82
CA TYR A 118 -53.24 -35.66 -2.59
C TYR A 118 -52.11 -35.46 -1.55
N GLY A 119 -52.36 -35.97 -0.34
CA GLY A 119 -51.55 -35.70 0.85
C GLY A 119 -50.05 -35.99 0.79
N TYR A 120 -49.53 -36.78 -0.15
CA TYR A 120 -48.08 -36.98 -0.31
C TYR A 120 -47.40 -35.81 -1.04
N ILE A 121 -48.06 -35.25 -2.07
CA ILE A 121 -47.50 -34.15 -2.87
C ILE A 121 -47.43 -32.86 -2.05
N THR A 122 -48.46 -32.57 -1.25
CA THR A 122 -48.48 -31.41 -0.35
C THR A 122 -47.38 -31.49 0.70
N VAL A 123 -47.14 -32.67 1.27
CA VAL A 123 -46.09 -32.94 2.27
C VAL A 123 -44.71 -32.65 1.68
N VAL A 124 -44.40 -33.25 0.54
CA VAL A 124 -43.12 -33.02 -0.17
C VAL A 124 -42.98 -31.55 -0.56
N THR A 125 -44.05 -30.91 -1.01
CA THR A 125 -44.06 -29.50 -1.40
C THR A 125 -43.71 -28.58 -0.23
N ILE A 126 -44.28 -28.79 0.95
CA ILE A 126 -43.99 -27.99 2.16
C ILE A 126 -42.53 -28.14 2.59
N PHE A 127 -42.00 -29.37 2.52
CA PHE A 127 -40.59 -29.63 2.83
C PHE A 127 -39.65 -28.93 1.84
N LEU A 128 -39.92 -29.06 0.54
CA LEU A 128 -39.14 -28.40 -0.52
C LEU A 128 -39.29 -26.87 -0.45
N LEU A 129 -40.45 -26.34 -0.07
CA LEU A 129 -40.68 -24.90 0.07
C LEU A 129 -39.81 -24.30 1.18
N ARG A 130 -39.74 -24.93 2.36
CA ARG A 130 -38.86 -24.48 3.45
C ARG A 130 -37.39 -24.55 3.06
N LEU A 131 -36.99 -25.64 2.41
CA LEU A 131 -35.61 -25.82 1.95
C LEU A 131 -35.23 -24.85 0.82
N TRP A 132 -36.18 -24.53 -0.07
CA TRP A 132 -36.00 -23.54 -1.13
C TRP A 132 -35.93 -22.11 -0.59
N MET A 133 -36.68 -21.80 0.46
CA MET A 133 -36.60 -20.51 1.14
C MET A 133 -35.17 -20.23 1.66
N ASP A 134 -34.50 -21.20 2.28
CA ASP A 134 -33.09 -21.06 2.72
C ASP A 134 -32.15 -20.83 1.52
N ALA A 135 -32.36 -21.57 0.43
CA ALA A 135 -31.60 -21.42 -0.81
C ALA A 135 -31.77 -20.02 -1.43
N VAL A 136 -33.00 -19.51 -1.47
CA VAL A 136 -33.31 -18.18 -2.01
C VAL A 136 -32.65 -17.07 -1.18
N TYR A 137 -32.61 -17.21 0.16
CA TYR A 137 -31.94 -16.26 1.04
C TYR A 137 -30.47 -16.05 0.64
N ILE A 138 -29.73 -17.14 0.46
CA ILE A 138 -28.32 -17.09 0.07
C ILE A 138 -28.13 -16.57 -1.35
N LEU A 139 -28.94 -17.04 -2.30
CA LEU A 139 -28.84 -16.59 -3.69
C LEU A 139 -29.15 -15.10 -3.84
N ASN A 140 -30.11 -14.57 -3.08
CA ASN A 140 -30.45 -13.15 -3.07
C ASN A 140 -29.32 -12.30 -2.46
N ASP A 141 -28.74 -12.75 -1.33
CA ASP A 141 -27.61 -12.07 -0.70
C ASP A 141 -26.40 -12.00 -1.64
N LEU A 142 -26.02 -13.13 -2.25
CA LEU A 142 -24.93 -13.19 -3.24
C LEU A 142 -25.21 -12.26 -4.44
N ASN A 143 -26.41 -12.32 -5.01
CA ASN A 143 -26.77 -11.45 -6.12
C ASN A 143 -26.72 -9.96 -5.76
N SER A 144 -27.19 -9.58 -4.56
CA SER A 144 -27.16 -8.20 -4.09
C SER A 144 -25.72 -7.69 -3.93
N GLN A 145 -24.86 -8.47 -3.29
CA GLN A 145 -23.46 -8.12 -3.07
C GLN A 145 -22.67 -8.04 -4.38
N VAL A 146 -22.80 -9.03 -5.27
CA VAL A 146 -22.12 -9.04 -6.56
C VAL A 146 -22.59 -7.87 -7.43
N THR A 147 -23.89 -7.58 -7.47
CA THR A 147 -24.43 -6.43 -8.22
C THR A 147 -23.89 -5.10 -7.66
N ALA A 148 -23.84 -4.95 -6.33
CA ALA A 148 -23.31 -3.75 -5.69
C ALA A 148 -21.80 -3.56 -6.00
N ASN A 149 -21.00 -4.62 -5.90
CA ASN A 149 -19.56 -4.58 -6.17
C ASN A 149 -19.21 -4.23 -7.62
N GLN A 150 -20.07 -4.59 -8.58
CA GLN A 150 -19.88 -4.22 -9.99
C GLN A 150 -20.36 -2.80 -10.29
N LEU A 151 -21.44 -2.36 -9.65
CA LEU A 151 -22.06 -1.05 -9.90
C LEU A 151 -21.31 0.11 -9.22
N PHE A 152 -20.61 -0.17 -8.11
CA PHE A 152 -19.92 0.82 -7.29
C PHE A 152 -18.44 0.46 -7.11
N ASN A 153 -17.56 1.45 -7.27
CA ASN A 153 -16.14 1.31 -6.90
C ASN A 153 -15.98 1.11 -5.38
N ILE A 154 -14.83 0.58 -4.92
CA ILE A 154 -14.56 0.31 -3.49
C ILE A 154 -14.80 1.52 -2.56
N ARG A 155 -14.59 2.74 -3.08
CA ARG A 155 -14.89 3.98 -2.33
C ARG A 155 -16.36 4.39 -2.38
N GLU A 156 -17.03 4.14 -3.50
CA GLU A 156 -18.45 4.43 -3.68
C GLU A 156 -19.28 3.49 -2.82
N ILE A 157 -18.96 2.18 -2.84
CA ILE A 157 -19.68 1.16 -2.08
C ILE A 157 -19.62 1.41 -0.56
N LYS A 158 -18.48 1.86 -0.01
CA LYS A 158 -18.38 2.23 1.42
C LYS A 158 -19.36 3.33 1.84
N ARG A 159 -19.73 4.21 0.91
CA ARG A 159 -20.69 5.31 1.15
C ARG A 159 -22.13 4.91 0.82
N THR A 160 -22.34 4.16 -0.26
CA THR A 160 -23.67 3.84 -0.80
C THR A 160 -24.27 2.59 -0.17
N TYR A 161 -23.44 1.61 0.24
CA TYR A 161 -23.89 0.31 0.74
C TYR A 161 -24.71 0.39 2.03
N PRO A 162 -24.41 1.24 3.03
CA PRO A 162 -25.28 1.40 4.20
C PRO A 162 -26.71 1.82 3.81
N LEU A 163 -26.86 2.67 2.80
CA LEU A 163 -28.18 3.06 2.30
C LEU A 163 -28.85 1.90 1.55
N ILE A 164 -28.12 1.16 0.70
CA ILE A 164 -28.66 0.01 -0.03
C ILE A 164 -29.11 -1.09 0.95
N SER A 165 -28.26 -1.43 1.92
CA SER A 165 -28.51 -2.44 2.95
C SER A 165 -29.67 -2.04 3.88
N SER A 166 -29.91 -0.74 4.11
CA SER A 166 -31.10 -0.30 4.85
C SER A 166 -32.43 -0.68 4.19
N GLY A 167 -32.41 -1.05 2.90
CA GLY A 167 -33.56 -1.59 2.19
C GLY A 167 -34.09 -2.89 2.79
N LEU A 168 -33.22 -3.72 3.39
CA LEU A 168 -33.64 -4.92 4.11
C LEU A 168 -34.48 -4.57 5.34
N LEU A 169 -34.00 -3.67 6.19
CA LEU A 169 -34.71 -3.22 7.39
C LEU A 169 -36.07 -2.57 7.07
N VAL A 170 -36.13 -1.82 5.97
CA VAL A 170 -37.39 -1.26 5.47
C VAL A 170 -38.32 -2.38 5.00
N ALA A 171 -37.80 -3.41 4.35
CA ALA A 171 -38.58 -4.58 3.95
C ALA A 171 -39.08 -5.38 5.18
N ASP A 172 -38.31 -5.51 6.26
CA ASP A 172 -38.74 -6.17 7.51
C ASP A 172 -39.96 -5.48 8.12
N VAL A 173 -39.90 -4.15 8.25
CA VAL A 173 -41.03 -3.35 8.77
C VAL A 173 -42.25 -3.47 7.85
N LEU A 174 -42.06 -3.27 6.54
CA LEU A 174 -43.18 -3.29 5.59
C LEU A 174 -43.81 -4.67 5.48
N SER A 175 -43.00 -5.72 5.33
CA SER A 175 -43.48 -7.10 5.15
C SER A 175 -44.17 -7.62 6.41
N GLY A 176 -43.61 -7.34 7.60
CA GLY A 176 -44.15 -7.79 8.88
C GLY A 176 -45.52 -7.20 9.20
N PHE A 177 -45.69 -5.88 9.06
CA PHE A 177 -47.00 -5.25 9.27
C PHE A 177 -48.00 -5.54 8.15
N SER A 178 -47.55 -5.77 6.91
CA SER A 178 -48.46 -6.09 5.80
C SER A 178 -48.93 -7.55 5.79
N LEU A 179 -48.16 -8.47 6.37
CA LEU A 179 -48.47 -9.91 6.29
C LEU A 179 -49.82 -10.28 6.93
N PRO A 180 -50.19 -9.83 8.15
CA PRO A 180 -51.50 -10.14 8.73
C PRO A 180 -52.66 -9.65 7.86
N LEU A 181 -52.51 -8.48 7.22
CA LEU A 181 -53.49 -7.94 6.29
C LEU A 181 -53.60 -8.82 5.04
N LEU A 182 -52.47 -9.29 4.51
CA LEU A 182 -52.39 -10.13 3.32
C LEU A 182 -52.97 -11.53 3.58
N LEU A 183 -52.76 -12.08 4.78
CA LEU A 183 -53.37 -13.33 5.23
C LEU A 183 -54.90 -13.23 5.31
N LEU A 184 -55.43 -12.10 5.78
CA LEU A 184 -56.89 -11.86 5.87
C LEU A 184 -57.54 -11.73 4.48
N LEU A 185 -56.84 -11.12 3.52
CA LEU A 185 -57.36 -10.88 2.17
C LEU A 185 -57.28 -12.08 1.24
N VAL A 186 -56.20 -12.88 1.31
CA VAL A 186 -55.87 -13.87 0.28
C VAL A 186 -55.63 -15.29 0.83
N GLY A 187 -55.46 -15.44 2.16
CA GLY A 187 -55.17 -16.71 2.82
C GLY A 187 -53.72 -17.18 2.69
N LEU A 188 -53.29 -18.04 3.63
CA LEU A 188 -51.89 -18.48 3.82
C LEU A 188 -51.24 -19.07 2.56
N ASN A 189 -51.94 -19.93 1.83
CA ASN A 189 -51.40 -20.62 0.65
C ASN A 189 -51.11 -19.66 -0.52
N ASN A 190 -51.88 -18.59 -0.66
CA ASN A 190 -51.71 -17.64 -1.74
C ASN A 190 -50.62 -16.60 -1.46
N VAL A 191 -50.20 -16.42 -0.20
CA VAL A 191 -49.09 -15.50 0.15
C VAL A 191 -47.80 -15.86 -0.58
N VAL A 192 -47.53 -17.16 -0.79
CA VAL A 192 -46.36 -17.65 -1.56
C VAL A 192 -46.34 -17.10 -2.99
N ALA A 193 -47.50 -16.98 -3.64
CA ALA A 193 -47.60 -16.39 -4.98
C ALA A 193 -47.38 -14.87 -4.97
N PHE A 194 -47.85 -14.16 -3.94
CA PHE A 194 -47.57 -12.73 -3.76
C PHE A 194 -46.08 -12.47 -3.48
N GLY A 195 -45.43 -13.33 -2.70
CA GLY A 195 -43.98 -13.33 -2.48
C GLY A 195 -43.21 -13.48 -3.79
N SER A 196 -43.59 -14.47 -4.62
CA SER A 196 -43.04 -14.65 -5.98
C SER A 196 -43.21 -13.42 -6.86
N GLY A 197 -44.41 -12.82 -6.88
CA GLY A 197 -44.69 -11.60 -7.64
C GLY A 197 -43.80 -10.43 -7.23
N MET A 198 -43.60 -10.23 -5.93
CA MET A 198 -42.73 -9.17 -5.42
C MET A 198 -41.26 -9.43 -5.80
N MET A 199 -40.77 -10.67 -5.66
CA MET A 199 -39.43 -11.05 -6.10
C MET A 199 -39.22 -10.88 -7.61
N LEU A 200 -40.24 -11.13 -8.44
CA LEU A 200 -40.19 -10.86 -9.89
C LEU A 200 -40.08 -9.37 -10.19
N ILE A 201 -40.75 -8.49 -9.44
CA ILE A 201 -40.57 -7.03 -9.56
C ILE A 201 -39.13 -6.63 -9.20
N GLY A 202 -38.55 -7.26 -8.18
CA GLY A 202 -37.13 -7.16 -7.86
C GLY A 202 -36.25 -7.57 -9.04
N ALA A 203 -36.49 -8.75 -9.61
CA ALA A 203 -35.76 -9.26 -10.78
C ALA A 203 -35.89 -8.32 -12.00
N LEU A 204 -37.07 -7.73 -12.26
CA LEU A 204 -37.27 -6.74 -13.32
C LEU A 204 -36.44 -5.47 -13.07
N THR A 205 -36.36 -5.02 -11.82
CA THR A 205 -35.52 -3.87 -11.43
C THR A 205 -34.04 -4.19 -11.65
N LEU A 206 -33.60 -5.41 -11.34
CA LEU A 206 -32.25 -5.89 -11.60
C LEU A 206 -31.95 -5.98 -13.11
N VAL A 207 -32.89 -6.46 -13.91
CA VAL A 207 -32.79 -6.46 -15.37
C VAL A 207 -32.61 -5.05 -15.91
N TYR A 208 -33.38 -4.08 -15.39
CA TYR A 208 -33.25 -2.67 -15.75
C TYR A 208 -31.86 -2.12 -15.39
N ILE A 209 -31.34 -2.39 -14.19
CA ILE A 209 -30.00 -1.98 -13.76
C ILE A 209 -28.94 -2.55 -14.71
N CYS A 210 -28.99 -3.85 -14.98
CA CYS A 210 -28.06 -4.53 -15.87
C CYS A 210 -28.14 -4.04 -17.34
N GLN A 211 -29.31 -3.60 -17.79
CA GLN A 211 -29.53 -3.05 -19.14
C GLN A 211 -29.11 -1.59 -19.28
N HIS A 212 -29.32 -0.80 -18.23
CA HIS A 212 -29.03 0.64 -18.21
C HIS A 212 -27.53 0.89 -17.97
N TYR A 213 -26.88 0.07 -17.14
CA TYR A 213 -25.47 0.18 -16.77
C TYR A 213 -24.61 -0.92 -17.41
N GLN A 214 -24.73 -1.17 -18.71
CA GLN A 214 -24.00 -2.23 -19.43
C GLN A 214 -22.47 -2.15 -19.27
N GLN A 215 -21.94 -0.95 -19.05
CA GLN A 215 -20.51 -0.74 -18.83
C GLN A 215 -20.00 -1.34 -17.50
N ALA A 216 -20.89 -1.49 -16.51
CA ALA A 216 -20.58 -2.12 -15.22
C ALA A 216 -20.73 -3.65 -15.27
N PHE A 217 -21.42 -4.21 -16.29
CA PHE A 217 -21.67 -5.64 -16.43
C PHE A 217 -21.18 -6.14 -17.80
N PRO A 218 -19.89 -6.49 -17.93
CA PRO A 218 -19.33 -6.95 -19.20
C PRO A 218 -19.93 -8.28 -19.66
N ASN A 219 -19.94 -8.49 -20.98
CA ASN A 219 -20.48 -9.70 -21.62
C ASN A 219 -19.50 -10.89 -21.58
N SER A 220 -18.39 -10.78 -20.85
CA SER A 220 -17.34 -11.82 -20.76
C SER A 220 -17.49 -12.63 -19.46
N PRO A 221 -17.13 -13.93 -19.45
CA PRO A 221 -17.13 -14.75 -18.23
C PRO A 221 -16.15 -14.20 -17.17
N ALA A 222 -16.56 -14.18 -15.91
CA ALA A 222 -15.86 -13.49 -14.82
C ALA A 222 -14.49 -14.09 -14.45
N ARG A 223 -14.24 -15.36 -14.83
CA ARG A 223 -13.05 -16.13 -14.42
C ARG A 223 -11.71 -15.57 -14.92
N GLN A 224 -11.70 -14.65 -15.88
CA GLN A 224 -10.47 -13.99 -16.34
C GLN A 224 -9.92 -12.92 -15.37
N TRP A 225 -10.65 -12.57 -14.30
CA TRP A 225 -10.29 -11.46 -13.41
C TRP A 225 -9.67 -11.89 -12.07
N GLU A 226 -10.05 -13.07 -11.55
CA GLU A 226 -9.48 -13.62 -10.30
C GLU A 226 -8.06 -14.20 -10.49
N GLU A 227 -7.69 -14.63 -11.70
CA GLU A 227 -6.33 -15.14 -11.99
C GLU A 227 -5.26 -14.02 -12.15
N MET A 228 -5.64 -12.75 -12.01
CA MET A 228 -4.73 -11.60 -12.07
C MET A 228 -4.40 -10.97 -10.70
N GLU A 229 -4.83 -11.57 -9.60
CA GLU A 229 -4.29 -11.21 -8.29
C GLU A 229 -2.90 -11.86 -8.10
N PRO A 230 -1.84 -11.08 -7.86
CA PRO A 230 -0.56 -11.66 -7.51
C PRO A 230 -0.70 -12.37 -6.17
N ASP A 231 -0.55 -13.68 -6.20
CA ASP A 231 -0.53 -14.59 -5.08
C ASP A 231 0.64 -14.21 -4.15
N PHE A 232 0.41 -13.26 -3.24
CA PHE A 232 1.32 -12.99 -2.15
C PHE A 232 1.17 -14.11 -1.13
N ALA A 233 1.82 -15.24 -1.43
CA ALA A 233 1.96 -16.35 -0.52
C ALA A 233 2.67 -15.89 0.75
N VAL A 234 1.88 -15.55 1.78
CA VAL A 234 2.38 -15.36 3.14
C VAL A 234 2.80 -16.73 3.65
N ARG A 235 4.13 -16.96 3.66
CA ARG A 235 4.73 -18.13 4.31
C ARG A 235 4.43 -18.09 5.81
N GLN A 236 3.81 -19.19 6.25
CA GLN A 236 3.52 -19.64 7.62
C GLN A 236 2.97 -18.60 8.62
N PRO A 237 1.77 -18.83 9.18
CA PRO A 237 1.20 -17.92 10.17
C PRO A 237 2.09 -17.85 11.42
N SER A 238 2.44 -16.64 11.84
CA SER A 238 3.10 -16.41 13.13
C SER A 238 2.22 -16.93 14.27
N GLU A 239 2.84 -17.36 15.37
CA GLU A 239 2.12 -17.93 16.51
C GLU A 239 1.06 -16.96 17.07
N SER A 240 1.34 -15.65 17.09
CA SER A 240 0.43 -14.59 17.52
C SER A 240 -0.79 -14.43 16.61
N LEU A 241 -0.63 -14.60 15.30
CA LEU A 241 -1.73 -14.56 14.33
C LEU A 241 -2.68 -15.74 14.54
N ARG A 242 -2.13 -16.94 14.76
CA ARG A 242 -2.94 -18.14 15.06
C ARG A 242 -3.76 -17.98 16.34
N ARG A 243 -3.21 -17.33 17.38
CA ARG A 243 -3.86 -17.07 18.67
C ARG A 243 -5.05 -16.10 18.58
N TYR A 244 -5.20 -15.33 17.49
CA TYR A 244 -6.37 -14.50 17.23
C TYR A 244 -7.35 -15.14 16.24
N VAL A 245 -6.83 -15.74 15.17
CA VAL A 245 -7.65 -16.36 14.12
C VAL A 245 -8.49 -17.51 14.70
N ILE A 246 -7.96 -18.34 15.60
CA ILE A 246 -8.73 -19.46 16.19
C ILE A 246 -9.94 -18.95 17.01
N PRO A 247 -9.79 -18.03 17.98
CA PRO A 247 -10.93 -17.41 18.64
C PRO A 247 -11.90 -16.70 17.67
N LEU A 248 -11.40 -16.07 16.61
CA LEU A 248 -12.25 -15.45 15.58
C LEU A 248 -13.15 -16.49 14.89
N PHE A 249 -12.61 -17.66 14.51
CA PHE A 249 -13.43 -18.76 13.98
C PHE A 249 -14.44 -19.24 15.02
N ALA A 250 -14.01 -19.46 16.27
CA ALA A 250 -14.90 -19.87 17.34
C ALA A 250 -16.02 -18.84 17.60
N PHE A 251 -15.74 -17.54 17.45
CA PHE A 251 -16.73 -16.47 17.59
C PHE A 251 -17.88 -16.63 16.58
N PHE A 252 -17.58 -16.85 15.31
CA PHE A 252 -18.63 -17.01 14.29
C PHE A 252 -19.34 -18.36 14.39
N ILE A 253 -18.61 -19.44 14.68
CA ILE A 253 -19.20 -20.78 14.87
C ILE A 253 -20.17 -20.79 16.06
N LEU A 254 -19.76 -20.24 17.22
CA LEU A 254 -20.64 -20.17 18.39
C LEU A 254 -21.83 -19.24 18.15
N GLY A 255 -21.62 -18.11 17.47
CA GLY A 255 -22.68 -17.19 17.11
C GLY A 255 -23.73 -17.81 16.19
N GLU A 256 -23.33 -18.64 15.22
CA GLU A 256 -24.22 -19.37 14.32
C GLU A 256 -24.97 -20.50 15.04
N ALA A 257 -24.25 -21.31 15.85
CA ALA A 257 -24.86 -22.38 16.62
C ALA A 257 -25.93 -21.86 17.61
N LEU A 258 -25.66 -20.73 18.27
CA LEU A 258 -26.63 -20.08 19.16
C LEU A 258 -27.88 -19.60 18.43
N TYR A 259 -27.72 -19.01 17.24
CA TYR A 259 -28.84 -18.56 16.42
C TYR A 259 -29.81 -19.73 16.14
N LEU A 260 -29.27 -20.88 15.71
CA LEU A 260 -30.07 -22.07 15.38
C LEU A 260 -30.69 -22.74 16.62
N LEU A 261 -29.99 -22.74 17.75
CA LEU A 261 -30.52 -23.26 19.02
C LEU A 261 -31.70 -22.40 19.52
N ILE A 262 -31.57 -21.08 19.46
CA ILE A 262 -32.63 -20.14 19.84
C ILE A 262 -33.81 -20.25 18.86
N GLU A 263 -33.55 -20.33 17.55
CA GLU A 263 -34.58 -20.54 16.53
C GLU A 263 -35.37 -21.82 16.79
N PHE A 264 -34.68 -22.94 17.04
CA PHE A 264 -35.31 -24.21 17.33
C PHE A 264 -36.20 -24.15 18.59
N GLN A 265 -35.72 -23.52 19.67
CA GLN A 265 -36.54 -23.35 20.89
C GLN A 265 -37.73 -22.42 20.67
N TYR A 266 -37.54 -21.33 19.95
CA TYR A 266 -38.58 -20.36 19.63
C TYR A 266 -39.69 -20.99 18.81
N MET A 267 -39.35 -21.68 17.72
CA MET A 267 -40.32 -22.34 16.86
C MET A 267 -41.05 -23.48 17.59
N GLY A 268 -40.34 -24.25 18.43
CA GLY A 268 -40.95 -25.29 19.25
C GLY A 268 -41.92 -24.75 20.31
N GLN A 269 -41.69 -23.55 20.84
CA GLN A 269 -42.62 -22.90 21.77
C GLN A 269 -43.82 -22.26 21.06
N LEU A 270 -43.64 -21.73 19.86
CA LEU A 270 -44.76 -21.23 19.05
C LEU A 270 -45.74 -22.35 18.68
N GLU A 271 -45.22 -23.51 18.25
CA GLU A 271 -46.04 -24.69 17.92
C GLU A 271 -46.89 -25.18 19.10
N GLN A 272 -46.35 -25.12 20.33
CA GLN A 272 -47.07 -25.57 21.53
C GLN A 272 -48.13 -24.57 22.02
N THR A 273 -48.02 -23.31 21.63
CA THR A 273 -48.77 -22.20 22.24
C THR A 273 -49.81 -21.60 21.29
N LEU A 274 -49.56 -21.61 19.98
CA LEU A 274 -50.39 -20.94 18.97
C LEU A 274 -50.80 -21.90 17.86
N ASP A 275 -52.00 -21.70 17.31
CA ASP A 275 -52.48 -22.42 16.12
C ASP A 275 -51.75 -21.97 14.86
N SER A 276 -51.56 -22.86 13.89
CA SER A 276 -50.76 -22.65 12.66
C SER A 276 -51.12 -21.39 11.87
N SER A 277 -52.41 -21.05 11.77
CA SER A 277 -52.87 -19.84 11.07
C SER A 277 -52.53 -18.55 11.85
N ALA A 278 -52.46 -18.63 13.18
CA ALA A 278 -52.04 -17.54 14.05
C ALA A 278 -50.51 -17.41 14.14
N ILE A 279 -49.74 -18.48 13.91
CA ILE A 279 -48.27 -18.45 13.89
C ILE A 279 -47.76 -17.48 12.82
N ALA A 280 -48.26 -17.56 11.58
CA ALA A 280 -47.83 -16.65 10.51
C ALA A 280 -48.13 -15.18 10.84
N GLY A 281 -49.32 -14.90 11.38
CA GLY A 281 -49.70 -13.54 11.80
C GLY A 281 -48.86 -13.01 12.97
N PHE A 282 -48.56 -13.88 13.95
CA PHE A 282 -47.66 -13.55 15.06
C PHE A 282 -46.24 -13.29 14.56
N LEU A 283 -45.68 -14.15 13.71
CA LEU A 283 -44.36 -13.98 13.11
C LEU A 283 -44.27 -12.66 12.35
N GLY A 284 -45.29 -12.32 11.54
CA GLY A 284 -45.35 -11.04 10.84
C GLY A 284 -45.33 -9.82 11.79
N LEU A 285 -46.19 -9.81 12.81
CA LEU A 285 -46.23 -8.70 13.78
C LEU A 285 -44.96 -8.62 14.63
N PHE A 286 -44.45 -9.77 15.08
CA PHE A 286 -43.20 -9.87 15.84
C PHE A 286 -42.04 -9.31 15.01
N SER A 287 -41.85 -9.78 13.78
CA SER A 287 -40.79 -9.31 12.90
C SER A 287 -40.97 -7.85 12.47
N GLY A 288 -42.20 -7.37 12.25
CA GLY A 288 -42.44 -5.96 11.94
C GLY A 288 -42.09 -5.02 13.10
N THR A 289 -42.42 -5.41 14.34
CA THR A 289 -42.02 -4.67 15.54
C THR A 289 -40.52 -4.73 15.77
N LEU A 290 -39.91 -5.92 15.65
CA LEU A 290 -38.47 -6.13 15.73
C LEU A 290 -37.71 -5.29 14.69
N GLY A 291 -38.12 -5.31 13.42
CA GLY A 291 -37.52 -4.54 12.34
C GLY A 291 -37.57 -3.02 12.60
N LEU A 292 -38.60 -2.52 13.29
CA LEU A 292 -38.64 -1.12 13.74
C LEU A 292 -37.57 -0.83 14.79
N PHE A 293 -37.40 -1.72 15.77
CA PHE A 293 -36.32 -1.61 16.76
C PHE A 293 -34.94 -1.74 16.13
N GLU A 294 -34.77 -2.64 15.15
CA GLU A 294 -33.53 -2.81 14.40
C GLU A 294 -33.18 -1.53 13.64
N LEU A 295 -34.13 -0.94 12.93
CA LEU A 295 -33.92 0.31 12.19
C LEU A 295 -33.54 1.47 13.12
N VAL A 296 -34.23 1.64 14.25
CA VAL A 296 -33.91 2.67 15.25
C VAL A 296 -32.53 2.42 15.87
N THR A 297 -32.23 1.18 16.24
CA THR A 297 -30.96 0.81 16.88
C THR A 297 -29.80 0.97 15.91
N GLN A 298 -29.98 0.58 14.64
CA GLN A 298 -28.98 0.71 13.58
C GLN A 298 -28.65 2.18 13.29
N TRP A 299 -29.65 3.05 13.19
CA TRP A 299 -29.43 4.46 12.86
C TRP A 299 -28.89 5.30 14.02
N PHE A 300 -29.29 5.00 15.26
CA PHE A 300 -28.99 5.87 16.40
C PHE A 300 -28.05 5.26 17.44
N ILE A 301 -28.07 3.95 17.64
CA ILE A 301 -27.42 3.31 18.81
C ILE A 301 -26.10 2.64 18.41
N SER A 302 -26.08 1.87 17.31
CA SER A 302 -24.96 0.99 16.94
C SER A 302 -23.62 1.75 16.84
N SER A 303 -23.58 2.84 16.06
CA SER A 303 -22.36 3.65 15.90
C SER A 303 -21.86 4.24 17.22
N ARG A 304 -22.77 4.78 18.04
CA ARG A 304 -22.43 5.39 19.34
C ARG A 304 -21.91 4.37 20.34
N VAL A 305 -22.46 3.15 20.33
CA VAL A 305 -22.00 2.06 21.22
C VAL A 305 -20.59 1.64 20.85
N ILE A 306 -20.31 1.48 19.55
CA ILE A 306 -18.97 1.13 19.05
C ILE A 306 -17.95 2.22 19.36
N ASP A 307 -18.30 3.49 19.14
CA ASP A 307 -17.40 4.63 19.40
C ASP A 307 -17.11 4.81 20.90
N ARG A 308 -18.12 4.63 21.77
CA ARG A 308 -17.98 4.89 23.21
C ARG A 308 -17.38 3.72 24.00
N PHE A 309 -17.84 2.49 23.72
CA PHE A 309 -17.42 1.31 24.48
C PHE A 309 -16.30 0.54 23.77
N GLY A 310 -16.05 0.80 22.49
CA GLY A 310 -15.04 0.10 21.70
C GLY A 310 -15.55 -1.22 21.11
N LEU A 311 -14.76 -1.74 20.16
CA LEU A 311 -15.11 -2.91 19.34
C LEU A 311 -15.46 -4.17 20.14
N PHE A 312 -14.56 -4.60 21.03
CA PHE A 312 -14.72 -5.87 21.75
C PHE A 312 -15.80 -5.84 22.82
N LEU A 313 -16.05 -4.67 23.44
CA LEU A 313 -17.16 -4.53 24.38
C LEU A 313 -18.49 -4.59 23.63
N SER A 314 -18.57 -3.97 22.44
CA SER A 314 -19.75 -4.06 21.56
C SER A 314 -20.02 -5.50 21.12
N ALA A 315 -18.98 -6.25 20.76
CA ALA A 315 -19.07 -7.68 20.42
C ALA A 315 -19.56 -8.56 21.59
N MET A 316 -19.30 -8.16 22.84
CA MET A 316 -19.72 -8.89 24.04
C MET A 316 -21.18 -8.66 24.43
N VAL A 317 -21.83 -7.60 23.92
CA VAL A 317 -23.20 -7.23 24.34
C VAL A 317 -24.20 -8.34 24.01
N LEU A 318 -24.17 -8.87 22.79
CA LEU A 318 -25.10 -9.94 22.38
C LEU A 318 -24.96 -11.22 23.22
N PRO A 319 -23.79 -11.90 23.28
CA PRO A 319 -23.66 -13.10 24.10
C PRO A 319 -23.84 -12.81 25.60
N GLY A 320 -23.49 -11.61 26.07
CA GLY A 320 -23.79 -11.14 27.41
C GLY A 320 -25.29 -11.11 27.70
N ALA A 321 -26.07 -10.44 26.84
CA ALA A 321 -27.51 -10.35 26.96
C ALA A 321 -28.17 -11.74 26.89
N LEU A 322 -27.76 -12.60 25.94
CA LEU A 322 -28.27 -13.97 25.83
C LEU A 322 -27.98 -14.81 27.08
N SER A 323 -26.78 -14.70 27.65
CA SER A 323 -26.44 -15.44 28.87
C SER A 323 -27.26 -14.97 30.09
N VAL A 324 -27.48 -13.65 30.23
CA VAL A 324 -28.29 -13.09 31.33
C VAL A 324 -29.74 -13.49 31.18
N ILE A 325 -30.33 -13.31 29.99
CA ILE A 325 -31.71 -13.69 29.73
C ILE A 325 -31.88 -15.20 29.90
N GLY A 326 -30.97 -16.00 29.34
CA GLY A 326 -30.97 -17.46 29.50
C GLY A 326 -30.90 -17.89 30.97
N LEU A 327 -30.04 -17.28 31.78
CA LEU A 327 -29.96 -17.54 33.23
C LEU A 327 -31.24 -17.13 33.97
N VAL A 328 -31.85 -16.00 33.62
CA VAL A 328 -33.14 -15.58 34.20
C VAL A 328 -34.23 -16.58 33.83
N THR A 329 -34.26 -17.04 32.58
CA THR A 329 -35.23 -18.07 32.17
C THR A 329 -35.02 -19.38 32.91
N LEU A 330 -33.77 -19.82 33.12
CA LEU A 330 -33.45 -21.00 33.94
C LEU A 330 -33.74 -20.81 35.43
N ALA A 331 -33.54 -19.62 36.00
CA ALA A 331 -33.85 -19.35 37.40
C ALA A 331 -35.36 -19.44 37.66
N ASN A 332 -36.18 -19.07 36.66
CA ASN A 332 -37.63 -19.27 36.68
C ASN A 332 -38.04 -20.77 36.60
N MET A 333 -37.10 -21.69 36.33
CA MET A 333 -37.30 -23.14 36.51
C MET A 333 -37.46 -23.52 37.99
N ALA A 334 -36.77 -22.82 38.90
CA ALA A 334 -36.77 -23.12 40.33
C ALA A 334 -38.00 -22.56 41.07
N SER A 335 -38.68 -21.57 40.49
CA SER A 335 -39.93 -21.01 41.01
C SER A 335 -41.11 -21.57 40.23
N TRP A 336 -41.55 -22.77 40.62
CA TRP A 336 -42.89 -23.31 40.31
C TRP A 336 -44.01 -22.52 41.02
N LEU A 337 -43.84 -21.19 41.18
CA LEU A 337 -44.83 -20.29 41.72
C LEU A 337 -45.37 -19.48 40.55
N LYS A 338 -46.66 -19.67 40.29
CA LYS A 338 -47.49 -18.85 39.41
C LYS A 338 -47.12 -17.38 39.60
N PHE A 339 -46.39 -16.82 38.64
CA PHE A 339 -46.25 -15.37 38.51
C PHE A 339 -47.60 -14.91 37.96
N ASP A 340 -48.59 -14.81 38.84
CA ASP A 340 -49.94 -14.34 38.54
C ASP A 340 -49.86 -12.81 38.36
N ILE A 341 -49.24 -12.38 37.26
CA ILE A 341 -49.39 -11.02 36.77
C ILE A 341 -50.80 -11.00 36.21
N GLY A 342 -51.78 -10.57 37.01
CA GLY A 342 -53.22 -10.64 36.74
C GLY A 342 -53.75 -9.91 35.48
N PHE A 343 -52.87 -9.55 34.55
CA PHE A 343 -53.15 -8.97 33.25
C PHE A 343 -52.78 -9.87 32.05
N LEU A 344 -51.98 -10.93 32.25
CA LEU A 344 -51.56 -11.80 31.15
C LEU A 344 -52.43 -13.07 31.05
N PRO A 345 -52.85 -13.48 29.84
CA PRO A 345 -53.57 -14.73 29.63
C PRO A 345 -52.85 -15.96 30.19
N SER A 346 -53.61 -16.93 30.72
CA SER A 346 -53.10 -18.16 31.36
C SER A 346 -52.26 -19.08 30.46
N TRP A 347 -52.23 -18.84 29.14
CA TRP A 347 -51.41 -19.56 28.17
C TRP A 347 -49.98 -19.01 28.04
N ILE A 348 -49.70 -17.81 28.55
CA ILE A 348 -48.36 -17.20 28.49
C ILE A 348 -47.52 -17.72 29.67
N THR A 349 -46.66 -18.70 29.40
CA THR A 349 -45.72 -19.22 30.41
C THR A 349 -44.48 -18.34 30.54
N GLY A 350 -43.81 -18.37 31.69
CA GLY A 350 -42.52 -17.69 31.88
C GLY A 350 -41.43 -18.18 30.92
N LEU A 351 -41.52 -19.44 30.47
CA LEU A 351 -40.62 -20.00 29.46
C LEU A 351 -40.91 -19.41 28.07
N PHE A 352 -42.19 -19.28 27.69
CA PHE A 352 -42.58 -18.65 26.42
C PHE A 352 -42.06 -17.21 26.32
N ILE A 353 -42.30 -16.37 27.34
CA ILE A 353 -41.77 -14.99 27.37
C ILE A 353 -40.25 -15.00 27.29
N GLY A 354 -39.61 -15.91 28.03
CA GLY A 354 -38.17 -16.06 28.05
C GLY A 354 -37.56 -16.34 26.68
N VAL A 355 -38.13 -17.29 25.95
CA VAL A 355 -37.65 -17.70 24.62
C VAL A 355 -37.97 -16.63 23.56
N VAL A 356 -39.15 -16.00 23.63
CA VAL A 356 -39.49 -14.86 22.76
C VAL A 356 -38.53 -13.70 22.98
N LEU A 357 -38.18 -13.40 24.23
CA LEU A 357 -37.20 -12.36 24.56
C LEU A 357 -35.79 -12.73 24.10
N LEU A 358 -35.38 -14.00 24.23
CA LEU A 358 -34.11 -14.50 23.68
C LEU A 358 -34.05 -14.30 22.17
N ARG A 359 -35.10 -14.68 21.43
CA ARG A 359 -35.17 -14.49 19.98
C ARG A 359 -35.13 -13.01 19.60
N PHE A 360 -35.93 -12.18 20.28
CA PHE A 360 -36.00 -10.75 20.03
C PHE A 360 -34.65 -10.07 20.22
N VAL A 361 -33.93 -10.38 21.30
CA VAL A 361 -32.62 -9.80 21.59
C VAL A 361 -31.53 -10.37 20.68
N ASP A 362 -31.59 -11.66 20.32
CA ASP A 362 -30.64 -12.25 19.38
C ASP A 362 -30.72 -11.57 18.02
N GLU A 363 -31.92 -11.51 17.40
CA GLU A 363 -32.09 -10.87 16.09
C GLU A 363 -31.71 -9.38 16.15
N LEU A 364 -32.26 -8.63 17.13
CA LEU A 364 -32.02 -7.20 17.26
C LEU A 364 -30.53 -6.87 17.30
N LEU A 365 -29.75 -7.53 18.18
CA LEU A 365 -28.34 -7.20 18.35
C LEU A 365 -27.45 -7.83 17.27
N ARG A 366 -27.88 -8.95 16.65
CA ARG A 366 -27.15 -9.59 15.56
C ARG A 366 -27.18 -8.74 14.29
N PHE A 367 -28.36 -8.30 13.87
CA PHE A 367 -28.52 -7.50 12.65
C PHE A 367 -28.12 -6.05 12.82
N THR A 368 -27.95 -5.56 14.06
CA THR A 368 -27.49 -4.18 14.32
C THR A 368 -26.02 -4.12 14.76
N LEU A 369 -25.69 -4.61 15.96
CA LEU A 369 -24.36 -4.50 16.55
C LEU A 369 -23.36 -5.47 15.91
N ILE A 370 -23.67 -6.77 15.83
CA ILE A 370 -22.72 -7.76 15.31
C ILE A 370 -22.44 -7.52 13.83
N ALA A 371 -23.48 -7.23 13.03
CA ALA A 371 -23.33 -6.85 11.62
C ALA A 371 -22.40 -5.63 11.44
N SER A 372 -22.41 -4.68 12.38
CA SER A 372 -21.53 -3.50 12.36
C SER A 372 -20.09 -3.82 12.83
N VAL A 373 -19.93 -4.78 13.72
CA VAL A 373 -18.65 -5.20 14.33
C VAL A 373 -17.90 -6.21 13.45
N GLU A 374 -18.60 -7.11 12.76
CA GLU A 374 -18.04 -8.21 11.96
C GLU A 374 -16.97 -7.72 10.96
N PRO A 375 -17.21 -6.69 10.11
CA PRO A 375 -16.19 -6.22 9.18
C PRO A 375 -14.92 -5.69 9.86
N VAL A 376 -15.06 -5.12 11.07
CA VAL A 376 -13.95 -4.52 11.83
C VAL A 376 -13.09 -5.58 12.52
N LEU A 377 -13.68 -6.69 12.98
CA LEU A 377 -12.92 -7.82 13.54
C LEU A 377 -11.93 -8.42 12.53
N PHE A 378 -12.29 -8.40 11.25
CA PHE A 378 -11.41 -8.83 10.15
C PHE A 378 -10.34 -7.80 9.77
N GLN A 379 -10.49 -6.51 10.11
CA GLN A 379 -9.48 -5.48 9.82
C GLN A 379 -8.18 -5.67 10.61
N ALA A 380 -8.23 -6.41 11.73
CA ALA A 380 -7.05 -6.76 12.50
C ALA A 380 -6.07 -7.68 11.75
N LEU A 381 -6.55 -8.34 10.69
CA LEU A 381 -5.78 -9.31 9.91
C LEU A 381 -4.98 -8.60 8.81
N PRO A 382 -3.78 -9.10 8.48
CA PRO A 382 -3.01 -8.64 7.32
C PRO A 382 -3.83 -8.72 6.02
N SER A 383 -3.61 -7.79 5.10
CA SER A 383 -4.41 -7.64 3.87
C SER A 383 -4.49 -8.93 3.02
N GLY A 384 -3.43 -9.73 2.97
CA GLY A 384 -3.42 -11.01 2.24
C GLY A 384 -4.17 -12.16 2.93
N LEU A 385 -4.38 -12.11 4.25
CA LEU A 385 -5.08 -13.16 5.00
C LEU A 385 -6.54 -12.81 5.30
N ARG A 386 -6.87 -11.51 5.29
CA ARG A 386 -8.21 -11.01 5.59
C ARG A 386 -9.26 -11.62 4.66
N SER A 387 -9.03 -11.59 3.34
CA SER A 387 -9.96 -12.13 2.36
C SER A 387 -10.15 -13.64 2.54
N VAL A 388 -9.05 -14.40 2.67
CA VAL A 388 -9.07 -15.86 2.84
C VAL A 388 -9.82 -16.28 4.12
N VAL A 389 -9.56 -15.62 5.24
CA VAL A 389 -10.25 -15.95 6.51
C VAL A 389 -11.72 -15.59 6.41
N GLN A 390 -12.07 -14.44 5.83
CA GLN A 390 -13.46 -14.00 5.66
C GLN A 390 -14.25 -14.95 4.75
N THR A 391 -13.69 -15.34 3.61
CA THR A 391 -14.34 -16.29 2.68
C THR A 391 -14.47 -17.68 3.29
N THR A 392 -13.48 -18.13 4.07
CA THR A 392 -13.55 -19.43 4.77
C THR A 392 -14.63 -19.42 5.85
N VAL A 393 -14.72 -18.36 6.65
CA VAL A 393 -15.74 -18.24 7.69
C VAL A 393 -17.15 -18.21 7.08
N GLN A 394 -17.36 -17.36 6.09
CA GLN A 394 -18.69 -17.16 5.49
C GLN A 394 -19.10 -18.31 4.56
N GLY A 395 -18.17 -18.85 3.76
CA GLY A 395 -18.48 -19.86 2.75
C GLY A 395 -18.41 -21.31 3.23
N ILE A 396 -17.63 -21.61 4.27
CA ILE A 396 -17.44 -22.99 4.76
C ILE A 396 -17.88 -23.13 6.22
N ALA A 397 -17.35 -22.29 7.12
CA ALA A 397 -17.55 -22.50 8.56
C ALA A 397 -19.01 -22.33 8.98
N LYS A 398 -19.71 -21.28 8.53
CA LYS A 398 -21.14 -21.07 8.86
C LYS A 398 -22.03 -22.22 8.32
N PRO A 399 -22.03 -22.58 7.02
CA PRO A 399 -22.84 -23.71 6.53
C PRO A 399 -22.52 -25.05 7.22
N MET A 400 -21.24 -25.35 7.46
CA MET A 400 -20.87 -26.57 8.20
C MET A 400 -21.39 -26.54 9.63
N THR A 401 -21.35 -25.38 10.29
CA THR A 401 -21.90 -25.20 11.64
C THR A 401 -23.40 -25.43 11.64
N THR A 402 -24.13 -24.99 10.62
CA THR A 402 -25.57 -25.25 10.48
C THR A 402 -25.88 -26.75 10.47
N GLY A 403 -25.16 -27.52 9.65
CA GLY A 403 -25.33 -28.98 9.58
C GLY A 403 -24.92 -29.69 10.88
N ILE A 404 -23.77 -29.32 11.45
CA ILE A 404 -23.27 -29.90 12.72
C ILE A 404 -24.22 -29.59 13.87
N THR A 405 -24.75 -28.37 13.94
CA THR A 405 -25.71 -27.96 14.98
C THR A 405 -27.03 -28.72 14.82
N GLY A 406 -27.52 -28.91 13.58
CA GLY A 406 -28.68 -29.78 13.31
C GLY A 406 -28.47 -31.22 13.80
N ILE A 407 -27.32 -31.83 13.49
CA ILE A 407 -26.95 -33.17 14.01
C ILE A 407 -26.87 -33.15 15.54
N GLY A 408 -26.29 -32.11 16.13
CA GLY A 408 -26.20 -31.93 17.57
C GLY A 408 -27.57 -31.83 18.25
N ILE A 409 -28.51 -31.09 17.67
CA ILE A 409 -29.89 -31.02 18.16
C ILE A 409 -30.56 -32.40 18.09
N LEU A 410 -30.41 -33.14 16.98
CA LEU A 410 -30.96 -34.51 16.89
C LEU A 410 -30.34 -35.47 17.89
N ALA A 411 -29.01 -35.42 18.05
CA ALA A 411 -28.28 -36.28 18.99
C ALA A 411 -28.69 -36.00 20.44
N THR A 412 -28.91 -34.73 20.79
CA THR A 412 -29.35 -34.34 22.13
C THR A 412 -30.79 -34.76 22.40
N ILE A 413 -31.70 -34.60 21.43
CA ILE A 413 -33.07 -35.14 21.51
C ILE A 413 -33.04 -36.66 21.70
N GLY A 414 -32.31 -37.39 20.84
CA GLY A 414 -32.22 -38.84 20.91
C GLY A 414 -31.62 -39.35 22.22
N LEU A 415 -30.62 -38.65 22.78
CA LEU A 415 -30.02 -38.98 24.07
C LEU A 415 -30.98 -38.69 25.24
N LEU A 416 -31.76 -37.60 25.17
CA LEU A 416 -32.79 -37.27 26.17
C LEU A 416 -33.94 -38.27 26.16
N ASP A 417 -34.42 -38.64 24.98
CA ASP A 417 -35.50 -39.63 24.81
C ASP A 417 -35.05 -41.03 25.29
N TRP A 418 -33.77 -41.38 25.10
CA TRP A 418 -33.18 -42.62 25.62
C TRP A 418 -33.00 -42.60 27.15
N ALA A 419 -32.50 -41.49 27.72
CA ALA A 419 -32.18 -41.39 29.14
C ALA A 419 -33.40 -41.09 30.03
N PHE A 420 -34.37 -40.30 29.54
CA PHE A 420 -35.53 -39.81 30.30
C PHE A 420 -36.82 -39.78 29.45
N PRO A 421 -37.36 -40.95 29.04
CA PRO A 421 -38.49 -41.05 28.11
C PRO A 421 -39.82 -40.42 28.56
N ASN A 422 -39.99 -40.14 29.86
CA ASN A 422 -41.24 -39.62 30.43
C ASN A 422 -41.19 -38.13 30.85
N PHE A 423 -40.08 -37.42 30.59
CA PHE A 423 -39.89 -36.03 31.04
C PHE A 423 -39.74 -35.04 29.86
N GLU A 424 -40.80 -34.89 29.06
CA GLU A 424 -40.91 -33.90 27.97
C GLU A 424 -40.47 -32.45 28.32
N PRO A 425 -40.85 -31.85 29.48
CA PRO A 425 -40.43 -30.47 29.79
C PRO A 425 -38.92 -30.35 30.04
N LEU A 426 -38.22 -31.44 30.38
CA LEU A 426 -36.77 -31.44 30.62
C LEU A 426 -35.99 -31.10 29.35
N ARG A 427 -36.55 -31.40 28.16
CA ARG A 427 -35.96 -31.08 26.86
C ARG A 427 -35.73 -29.57 26.69
N HIS A 428 -36.77 -28.76 26.91
CA HIS A 428 -36.68 -27.31 26.72
C HIS A 428 -35.65 -26.67 27.67
N TRP A 429 -35.60 -27.14 28.92
CA TRP A 429 -34.63 -26.66 29.90
C TRP A 429 -33.19 -27.00 29.55
N VAL A 430 -32.93 -28.21 29.03
CA VAL A 430 -31.59 -28.62 28.57
C VAL A 430 -31.11 -27.75 27.41
N PHE A 431 -31.99 -27.40 26.48
CA PHE A 431 -31.64 -26.50 25.38
C PHE A 431 -31.38 -25.06 25.85
N ILE A 432 -32.16 -24.53 26.80
CA ILE A 432 -31.87 -23.21 27.39
C ILE A 432 -30.53 -23.25 28.13
N LEU A 433 -30.20 -24.34 28.83
CA LEU A 433 -28.89 -24.54 29.45
C LEU A 433 -27.77 -24.55 28.40
N MET A 434 -27.96 -25.22 27.26
CA MET A 434 -27.02 -25.17 26.14
C MET A 434 -26.84 -23.75 25.60
N VAL A 435 -27.92 -22.97 25.46
CA VAL A 435 -27.85 -21.55 25.05
C VAL A 435 -26.97 -20.75 26.02
N VAL A 436 -27.15 -20.94 27.34
CA VAL A 436 -26.29 -20.26 28.34
C VAL A 436 -24.83 -20.68 28.23
N ILE A 437 -24.56 -21.98 28.11
CA ILE A 437 -23.18 -22.50 28.00
C ILE A 437 -22.50 -21.96 26.73
N PHE A 438 -23.18 -22.02 25.59
CA PHE A 438 -22.63 -21.53 24.32
C PHE A 438 -22.44 -20.01 24.35
N ALA A 439 -23.35 -19.25 24.98
CA ALA A 439 -23.19 -17.81 25.16
C ALA A 439 -21.98 -17.46 26.04
N LEU A 440 -21.73 -18.22 27.12
CA LEU A 440 -20.55 -18.05 27.96
C LEU A 440 -19.24 -18.40 27.22
N LEU A 441 -19.24 -19.47 26.41
CA LEU A 441 -18.11 -19.80 25.53
C LEU A 441 -17.88 -18.72 24.48
N TRP A 442 -18.95 -18.12 23.96
CA TRP A 442 -18.86 -17.03 22.99
C TRP A 442 -18.24 -15.76 23.62
N LEU A 443 -18.63 -15.44 24.86
CA LEU A 443 -17.98 -14.38 25.65
C LEU A 443 -16.50 -14.66 25.89
N LEU A 444 -16.16 -15.92 26.22
CA LEU A 444 -14.76 -16.33 26.42
C LEU A 444 -13.94 -16.15 25.14
N SER A 445 -14.49 -16.56 23.99
CA SER A 445 -13.85 -16.36 22.69
C SER A 445 -13.56 -14.87 22.43
N THR A 446 -14.54 -14.01 22.69
CA THR A 446 -14.40 -12.56 22.53
C THR A 446 -13.33 -11.96 23.46
N ARG A 447 -13.19 -12.49 24.70
CA ARG A 447 -12.11 -12.11 25.62
C ARG A 447 -10.73 -12.53 25.12
N LEU A 448 -10.59 -13.75 24.60
CA LEU A 448 -9.34 -14.25 24.04
C LEU A 448 -8.90 -13.42 22.82
N MET A 449 -9.85 -13.04 21.96
CA MET A 449 -9.59 -12.12 20.85
C MET A 449 -9.06 -10.78 21.34
N ARG A 450 -9.72 -10.17 22.34
CA ARG A 450 -9.30 -8.87 22.91
C ARG A 450 -7.87 -8.91 23.47
N ALA A 451 -7.50 -9.99 24.17
CA ALA A 451 -6.17 -10.14 24.76
C ALA A 451 -5.06 -10.19 23.70
N ASN A 452 -5.33 -10.80 22.55
CA ASN A 452 -4.37 -10.98 21.45
C ASN A 452 -4.44 -9.89 20.38
N TYR A 453 -5.42 -8.98 20.44
CA TYR A 453 -5.60 -7.90 19.47
C TYR A 453 -4.48 -6.85 19.54
N GLY A 454 -4.01 -6.51 20.74
CA GLY A 454 -2.95 -5.51 20.94
C GLY A 454 -1.60 -5.94 20.32
N SER A 455 -1.25 -7.21 20.45
CA SER A 455 -0.01 -7.75 19.85
C SER A 455 -0.09 -7.83 18.33
N LEU A 456 -1.28 -8.00 17.75
CA LEU A 456 -1.48 -7.96 16.30
C LEU A 456 -1.42 -6.57 15.70
N LEU A 457 -1.92 -5.56 16.41
CA LEU A 457 -1.73 -4.17 16.00
C LEU A 457 -0.26 -3.77 16.07
N LEU A 458 0.48 -4.25 17.07
CA LEU A 458 1.93 -4.07 17.14
C LEU A 458 2.62 -4.76 15.95
N ILE A 459 2.26 -6.01 15.64
CA ILE A 459 2.80 -6.75 14.50
C ILE A 459 2.40 -6.12 13.16
N ASN A 460 1.22 -5.52 13.00
CA ASN A 460 0.82 -4.83 11.77
C ASN A 460 1.50 -3.45 11.65
N ALA A 461 1.70 -2.75 12.77
CA ALA A 461 2.48 -1.50 12.81
C ALA A 461 3.98 -1.78 12.55
N GLU A 462 4.48 -2.89 13.08
CA GLU A 462 5.81 -3.41 12.80
C GLU A 462 5.89 -3.95 11.37
N GLN A 463 4.91 -4.70 10.83
CA GLN A 463 4.92 -5.19 9.44
C GLN A 463 4.78 -4.06 8.41
N GLY A 464 4.09 -2.97 8.79
CA GLY A 464 4.13 -1.70 8.07
C GLY A 464 5.54 -1.08 8.03
N ARG A 465 6.42 -1.40 9.00
CA ARG A 465 7.86 -1.05 9.02
C ARG A 465 8.78 -2.19 8.55
N LEU A 466 8.36 -3.46 8.62
CA LEU A 466 9.15 -4.66 8.33
C LEU A 466 9.01 -5.12 6.86
N GLY A 467 8.14 -4.48 6.07
CA GLY A 467 8.06 -4.69 4.63
C GLY A 467 9.25 -4.13 3.83
N SER A 468 10.19 -3.41 4.46
CA SER A 468 11.39 -2.88 3.80
C SER A 468 12.71 -3.05 4.56
N ALA A 469 12.73 -3.72 5.71
CA ALA A 469 13.95 -3.85 6.50
C ALA A 469 14.02 -5.23 7.16
N ASN A 470 14.46 -6.23 6.40
CA ASN A 470 15.02 -7.45 6.98
C ASN A 470 16.52 -7.51 6.69
N THR A 471 17.23 -6.52 7.22
CA THR A 471 18.60 -6.62 7.72
C THR A 471 18.76 -5.46 8.69
N ASN A 472 18.94 -5.77 9.99
CA ASN A 472 19.36 -4.89 11.08
C ASN A 472 18.38 -4.86 12.26
N PHE A 473 18.18 -6.02 12.90
CA PHE A 473 18.11 -6.16 14.37
C PHE A 473 18.41 -7.62 14.76
N LEU A 474 19.24 -8.31 13.97
CA LEU A 474 19.85 -9.56 14.41
C LEU A 474 21.17 -9.18 15.08
N ASP A 475 21.30 -9.63 16.33
CA ASP A 475 22.49 -9.53 17.16
C ASP A 475 23.74 -9.75 16.29
N THR A 476 24.71 -8.82 16.28
CA THR A 476 25.85 -8.81 15.33
C THR A 476 26.62 -10.13 15.31
N LYS A 477 26.56 -10.87 16.43
CA LYS A 477 27.09 -12.22 16.59
C LYS A 477 26.37 -13.28 15.74
N THR A 478 25.04 -13.24 15.69
CA THR A 478 24.22 -14.18 14.88
C THR A 478 24.40 -13.94 13.38
N LEU A 479 24.50 -12.67 12.96
CA LEU A 479 24.79 -12.31 11.56
C LEU A 479 26.21 -12.73 11.14
N PHE A 480 27.19 -12.61 12.03
CA PHE A 480 28.54 -13.12 11.78
C PHE A 480 28.54 -14.64 11.59
N GLU A 481 27.90 -15.39 12.50
CA GLU A 481 27.81 -16.85 12.42
C GLU A 481 27.06 -17.31 11.16
N GLU A 482 25.98 -16.62 10.79
CA GLU A 482 25.21 -16.92 9.58
C GLU A 482 25.98 -16.57 8.30
N ALA A 483 26.70 -15.45 8.27
CA ALA A 483 27.55 -15.07 7.15
C ALA A 483 28.69 -16.08 6.93
N VAL A 484 29.35 -16.53 8.01
CA VAL A 484 30.38 -17.57 7.97
C VAL A 484 29.80 -18.90 7.45
N LYS A 485 28.61 -19.29 7.92
CA LYS A 485 27.93 -20.51 7.48
C LYS A 485 27.56 -20.45 5.99
N ARG A 486 26.94 -19.35 5.55
CA ARG A 486 26.49 -19.16 4.16
C ARG A 486 27.65 -18.98 3.19
N LEU A 487 28.76 -18.39 3.62
CA LEU A 487 30.00 -18.32 2.84
C LEU A 487 30.49 -19.72 2.41
N LYS A 488 30.33 -20.72 3.29
CA LYS A 488 30.70 -22.12 3.01
C LYS A 488 29.66 -22.82 2.13
N THR A 489 28.37 -22.63 2.39
CA THR A 489 27.28 -23.40 1.75
C THR A 489 26.77 -22.84 0.41
N GLU A 490 26.89 -21.54 0.15
CA GLU A 490 26.30 -20.88 -1.03
C GLU A 490 27.38 -20.31 -1.99
N PRO A 491 27.84 -21.10 -2.98
CA PRO A 491 28.93 -20.67 -3.87
C PRO A 491 28.59 -19.46 -4.76
N LYS A 492 27.31 -19.25 -5.11
CA LYS A 492 26.88 -18.16 -6.01
C LYS A 492 26.93 -16.77 -5.38
N ASN A 493 26.86 -16.65 -4.05
CA ASN A 493 26.71 -15.37 -3.34
C ASN A 493 27.92 -15.02 -2.44
N ARG A 494 29.05 -15.75 -2.57
CA ARG A 494 30.23 -15.60 -1.71
C ARG A 494 30.78 -14.16 -1.66
N SER A 495 30.74 -13.42 -2.76
CA SER A 495 31.22 -12.03 -2.83
C SER A 495 30.43 -11.08 -1.92
N ALA A 496 29.11 -11.26 -1.84
CA ALA A 496 28.25 -10.46 -0.97
C ALA A 496 28.53 -10.76 0.51
N TYR A 497 28.77 -12.03 0.85
CA TYR A 497 29.10 -12.43 2.22
C TYR A 497 30.49 -11.97 2.66
N ILE A 498 31.49 -11.97 1.77
CA ILE A 498 32.82 -11.38 2.05
C ILE A 498 32.68 -9.88 2.33
N GLN A 499 31.88 -9.17 1.53
CA GLN A 499 31.63 -7.74 1.72
C GLN A 499 30.87 -7.47 3.03
N LEU A 500 29.93 -8.33 3.40
CA LEU A 500 29.19 -8.25 4.65
C LEU A 500 30.09 -8.52 5.87
N LEU A 501 30.99 -9.51 5.79
CA LEU A 501 32.01 -9.76 6.83
C LEU A 501 32.94 -8.55 7.01
N SER A 502 33.34 -7.89 5.91
CA SER A 502 34.17 -6.68 5.96
C SER A 502 33.49 -5.49 6.66
N GLN A 503 32.15 -5.49 6.71
CA GLN A 503 31.36 -4.42 7.34
C GLN A 503 31.02 -4.72 8.80
N ILE A 504 30.79 -5.99 9.14
CA ILE A 504 30.36 -6.39 10.49
C ILE A 504 31.54 -6.59 11.44
N ALA A 505 32.59 -7.30 11.02
CA ALA A 505 33.71 -7.68 11.88
C ALA A 505 35.02 -7.73 11.09
N PRO A 506 35.59 -6.57 10.72
CA PRO A 506 36.73 -6.50 9.82
C PRO A 506 38.02 -7.10 10.41
N GLU A 507 38.18 -7.08 11.73
CA GLU A 507 39.38 -7.62 12.42
C GLU A 507 39.41 -9.16 12.42
N THR A 508 38.25 -9.82 12.57
CA THR A 508 38.15 -11.29 12.59
C THR A 508 37.93 -11.89 11.20
N ALA A 509 37.62 -11.08 10.19
CA ALA A 509 37.42 -11.52 8.80
C ALA A 509 38.63 -12.29 8.25
N SER A 510 39.86 -11.89 8.60
CA SER A 510 41.08 -12.55 8.14
C SER A 510 41.20 -14.01 8.55
N GLN A 511 40.79 -14.36 9.78
CA GLN A 511 40.82 -15.74 10.28
C GLN A 511 39.79 -16.64 9.59
N VAL A 512 38.66 -16.08 9.17
CA VAL A 512 37.60 -16.83 8.46
C VAL A 512 37.97 -17.03 7.00
N LEU A 513 38.55 -16.01 6.37
CA LEU A 513 38.83 -15.99 4.93
C LEU A 513 40.12 -16.73 4.57
N SER A 514 41.18 -16.67 5.40
CA SER A 514 42.48 -17.27 5.07
C SER A 514 42.44 -18.76 4.70
N PRO A 515 41.76 -19.66 5.45
CA PRO A 515 41.77 -21.09 5.12
C PRO A 515 41.00 -21.40 3.83
N LEU A 516 40.08 -20.51 3.43
CA LEU A 516 39.24 -20.71 2.25
C LEU A 516 39.89 -20.17 0.95
N LEU A 517 40.99 -19.40 1.04
CA LEU A 517 41.62 -18.76 -0.12
C LEU A 517 42.03 -19.76 -1.21
N GLY A 518 42.50 -20.96 -0.84
CA GLY A 518 42.93 -21.99 -1.80
C GLY A 518 41.79 -22.62 -2.60
N GLU A 519 40.56 -22.58 -2.09
CA GLU A 519 39.37 -23.18 -2.72
C GLU A 519 38.51 -22.16 -3.48
N MET A 520 38.86 -20.88 -3.40
CA MET A 520 38.11 -19.78 -4.02
C MET A 520 38.53 -19.53 -5.48
N SER A 521 37.62 -18.97 -6.28
CA SER A 521 37.95 -18.45 -7.61
C SER A 521 38.86 -17.22 -7.51
N THR A 522 39.59 -16.90 -8.59
CA THR A 522 40.53 -15.77 -8.63
C THR A 522 39.91 -14.43 -8.20
N ASP A 523 38.66 -14.15 -8.59
CA ASP A 523 37.96 -12.92 -8.19
C ASP A 523 37.66 -12.88 -6.68
N LEU A 524 37.29 -14.02 -6.10
CA LEU A 524 37.01 -14.15 -4.68
C LEU A 524 38.30 -14.16 -3.85
N GLN A 525 39.40 -14.71 -4.37
CA GLN A 525 40.75 -14.59 -3.78
C GLN A 525 41.17 -13.13 -3.70
N ARG A 526 41.04 -12.39 -4.82
CA ARG A 526 41.33 -10.95 -4.88
C ARG A 526 40.50 -10.17 -3.86
N GLN A 527 39.18 -10.38 -3.85
CA GLN A 527 38.26 -9.69 -2.94
C GLN A 527 38.56 -10.02 -1.47
N SER A 528 38.85 -11.28 -1.16
CA SER A 528 39.17 -11.70 0.22
C SER A 528 40.47 -11.06 0.69
N LEU A 529 41.53 -11.08 -0.12
CA LEU A 529 42.80 -10.43 0.22
C LEU A 529 42.66 -8.91 0.37
N GLU A 530 41.84 -8.25 -0.43
CA GLU A 530 41.52 -6.82 -0.29
C GLU A 530 40.84 -6.51 1.07
N VAL A 531 39.98 -7.41 1.57
CA VAL A 531 39.33 -7.28 2.89
C VAL A 531 40.31 -7.58 4.02
N MET A 532 41.25 -8.51 3.83
CA MET A 532 42.23 -8.92 4.84
C MET A 532 43.36 -7.90 5.05
N LEU A 533 43.79 -7.21 3.98
CA LEU A 533 44.95 -6.30 3.97
C LEU A 533 44.96 -5.19 5.03
N PRO A 534 43.84 -4.52 5.36
CA PRO A 534 43.83 -3.48 6.39
C PRO A 534 44.12 -4.00 7.80
N TYR A 535 43.88 -5.28 8.07
CA TYR A 535 44.05 -5.93 9.38
C TYR A 535 44.93 -7.19 9.24
N PRO A 536 46.25 -7.03 9.00
CA PRO A 536 47.15 -8.14 8.79
C PRO A 536 47.34 -8.95 10.08
N ASN A 537 46.95 -10.22 10.06
CA ASN A 537 47.14 -11.16 11.16
C ASN A 537 48.30 -12.15 10.84
N PRO A 538 49.35 -12.25 11.69
CA PRO A 538 50.41 -13.26 11.57
C PRO A 538 49.90 -14.70 11.49
N ASP A 539 48.78 -15.04 12.12
CA ASP A 539 48.23 -16.40 12.16
C ASP A 539 47.83 -16.92 10.76
N CYS A 540 47.53 -16.01 9.83
CA CYS A 540 47.11 -16.33 8.46
C CYS A 540 48.28 -16.51 7.48
N LEU A 541 49.54 -16.38 7.93
CA LEU A 541 50.72 -16.39 7.05
C LEU A 541 50.90 -17.73 6.32
N GLU A 542 50.61 -18.86 6.97
CA GLU A 542 50.74 -20.20 6.36
C GLU A 542 49.75 -20.42 5.21
N ASP A 543 48.50 -19.98 5.37
CA ASP A 543 47.48 -20.11 4.32
C ASP A 543 47.82 -19.23 3.11
N VAL A 544 48.29 -18.01 3.37
CA VAL A 544 48.68 -17.07 2.31
C VAL A 544 49.98 -17.53 1.62
N SER A 545 50.93 -18.15 2.33
CA SER A 545 52.12 -18.74 1.69
C SER A 545 51.74 -19.91 0.78
N ARG A 546 50.80 -20.78 1.19
CA ARG A 546 50.27 -21.83 0.32
C ARG A 546 49.65 -21.26 -0.96
N LEU A 547 48.91 -20.15 -0.85
CA LEU A 547 48.37 -19.47 -2.03
C LEU A 547 49.49 -18.92 -2.93
N ILE A 548 50.57 -18.36 -2.37
CA ILE A 548 51.71 -17.87 -3.15
C ILE A 548 52.43 -19.01 -3.90
N ASP A 549 52.61 -20.16 -3.24
CA ASP A 549 53.27 -21.34 -3.82
C ASP A 549 52.47 -21.93 -5.00
N GLN A 550 51.14 -21.78 -5.00
CA GLN A 550 50.26 -22.15 -6.10
C GLN A 550 50.40 -21.26 -7.35
N ARG A 551 51.23 -20.21 -7.30
CA ARG A 551 51.48 -19.24 -8.39
C ARG A 551 50.19 -18.67 -8.98
N PRO A 552 49.40 -17.93 -8.19
CA PRO A 552 48.13 -17.38 -8.64
C PRO A 552 48.37 -16.26 -9.66
N PRO A 553 47.32 -15.80 -10.37
CA PRO A 553 47.43 -14.69 -11.29
C PRO A 553 48.09 -13.46 -10.63
N VAL A 554 48.82 -12.69 -11.43
CA VAL A 554 49.70 -11.59 -10.99
C VAL A 554 49.03 -10.61 -10.00
N GLU A 555 47.74 -10.30 -10.20
CA GLU A 555 46.99 -9.40 -9.31
C GLU A 555 46.79 -10.00 -7.90
N VAL A 556 46.42 -11.28 -7.83
CA VAL A 556 46.28 -12.02 -6.57
C VAL A 556 47.64 -12.25 -5.94
N LEU A 557 48.67 -12.58 -6.73
CA LEU A 557 50.04 -12.73 -6.26
C LEU A 557 50.57 -11.44 -5.62
N ALA A 558 50.31 -10.28 -6.23
CA ALA A 558 50.73 -9.00 -5.68
C ALA A 558 50.04 -8.69 -4.35
N LEU A 559 48.74 -8.98 -4.21
CA LEU A 559 47.99 -8.81 -2.95
C LEU A 559 48.43 -9.82 -1.87
N ALA A 560 48.67 -11.07 -2.26
CA ALA A 560 49.12 -12.13 -1.36
C ALA A 560 50.52 -11.84 -0.82
N LEU A 561 51.47 -11.47 -1.68
CA LEU A 561 52.81 -11.02 -1.28
C LEU A 561 52.75 -9.80 -0.37
N ARG A 562 51.87 -8.84 -0.69
CA ARG A 562 51.66 -7.66 0.16
C ARG A 562 51.17 -8.04 1.55
N TYR A 563 50.14 -8.89 1.65
CA TYR A 563 49.61 -9.35 2.93
C TYR A 563 50.70 -10.10 3.71
N PHE A 564 51.38 -11.03 3.05
CA PHE A 564 52.45 -11.84 3.62
C PHE A 564 53.55 -10.98 4.24
N TRP A 565 54.00 -9.93 3.54
CA TRP A 565 55.03 -9.05 4.08
C TRP A 565 54.53 -8.07 5.15
N LEU A 566 53.28 -7.59 5.08
CA LEU A 566 52.71 -6.70 6.09
C LEU A 566 52.45 -7.41 7.42
N ALA A 567 52.03 -8.67 7.38
CA ALA A 567 51.72 -9.50 8.54
C ALA A 567 52.97 -10.05 9.26
N GLN A 568 54.16 -9.97 8.67
CA GLN A 568 55.41 -10.32 9.35
C GLN A 568 55.84 -9.26 10.36
N LYS A 569 56.22 -9.71 11.57
CA LYS A 569 56.77 -8.85 12.64
C LYS A 569 58.20 -8.39 12.31
N ASP A 570 59.08 -9.30 11.87
CA ASP A 570 60.47 -9.01 11.49
C ASP A 570 60.70 -9.22 9.99
N LEU A 571 60.39 -8.20 9.20
CA LEU A 571 60.50 -8.26 7.74
C LEU A 571 61.97 -8.10 7.28
N ASN A 572 62.56 -9.14 6.71
CA ASN A 572 63.88 -9.03 6.08
C ASN A 572 63.76 -8.46 4.65
N ILE A 573 64.08 -7.18 4.48
CA ILE A 573 63.98 -6.46 3.18
C ILE A 573 64.79 -7.13 2.05
N ARG A 574 65.82 -7.92 2.37
CA ARG A 574 66.61 -8.66 1.38
C ARG A 574 65.77 -9.66 0.58
N THR A 575 64.66 -10.17 1.13
CA THR A 575 63.74 -11.08 0.42
C THR A 575 62.86 -10.36 -0.59
N ILE A 576 62.69 -9.05 -0.45
CA ILE A 576 61.87 -8.21 -1.35
C ILE A 576 62.69 -7.66 -2.51
N LYS A 577 64.00 -7.40 -2.30
CA LYS A 577 64.90 -6.83 -3.33
C LYS A 577 64.84 -7.51 -4.72
N PRO A 578 64.75 -8.85 -4.85
CA PRO A 578 64.62 -9.50 -6.15
C PRO A 578 63.39 -9.05 -6.96
N TYR A 579 62.31 -8.65 -6.28
CA TYR A 579 61.07 -8.20 -6.90
C TYR A 579 61.13 -6.77 -7.46
N LEU A 580 62.21 -6.01 -7.22
CA LEU A 580 62.43 -4.68 -7.81
C LEU A 580 62.98 -4.73 -9.25
N GLN A 581 63.37 -5.91 -9.75
CA GLN A 581 64.01 -6.06 -11.05
C GLN A 581 63.06 -5.74 -12.22
N PRO A 582 63.55 -5.18 -13.35
CA PRO A 582 62.71 -4.87 -14.50
C PRO A 582 62.01 -6.09 -15.15
N ALA A 583 62.52 -7.30 -14.92
CA ALA A 583 61.94 -8.54 -15.44
C ALA A 583 60.66 -8.97 -14.68
N VAL A 584 60.42 -8.41 -13.50
CA VAL A 584 59.25 -8.71 -12.66
C VAL A 584 58.07 -7.84 -13.09
N ASP A 585 56.87 -8.41 -13.03
CA ASP A 585 55.64 -7.72 -13.43
C ASP A 585 55.51 -6.35 -12.72
N PRO A 586 55.09 -5.28 -13.44
CA PRO A 586 54.93 -3.94 -12.86
C PRO A 586 54.10 -3.89 -11.58
N THR A 587 53.08 -4.74 -11.44
CA THR A 587 52.18 -4.80 -10.27
C THR A 587 52.93 -5.26 -9.03
N VAL A 588 53.63 -6.39 -9.13
CA VAL A 588 54.43 -6.97 -8.03
C VAL A 588 55.59 -6.06 -7.68
N ARG A 589 56.25 -5.47 -8.69
CA ARG A 589 57.35 -4.52 -8.53
C ARG A 589 56.91 -3.22 -7.83
N ALA A 590 55.74 -2.69 -8.19
CA ALA A 590 55.15 -1.52 -7.52
C ALA A 590 54.85 -1.82 -6.04
N THR A 591 54.23 -2.96 -5.74
CA THR A 591 53.95 -3.42 -4.37
C THR A 591 55.23 -3.58 -3.56
N ALA A 592 56.26 -4.23 -4.13
CA ALA A 592 57.56 -4.40 -3.49
C ALA A 592 58.22 -3.05 -3.17
N ALA A 593 58.19 -2.11 -4.11
CA ALA A 593 58.74 -0.77 -3.92
C ALA A 593 57.97 0.02 -2.85
N ALA A 594 56.63 -0.02 -2.85
CA ALA A 594 55.80 0.65 -1.85
C ALA A 594 56.08 0.13 -0.42
N LEU A 595 56.27 -1.18 -0.28
CA LEU A 595 56.56 -1.79 1.01
C LEU A 595 57.98 -1.45 1.53
N ILE A 596 58.99 -1.46 0.66
CA ILE A 596 60.36 -1.03 1.02
C ILE A 596 60.36 0.44 1.45
N MET A 597 59.54 1.29 0.84
CA MET A 597 59.39 2.69 1.26
C MET A 597 58.89 2.83 2.70
N GLY A 598 58.00 1.95 3.15
CA GLY A 598 57.50 1.92 4.53
C GLY A 598 58.53 1.41 5.53
N ARG A 599 59.12 0.23 5.29
CA ARG A 599 59.91 -0.51 6.30
C ARG A 599 61.43 -0.58 6.04
N GLY A 600 61.92 -0.07 4.92
CA GLY A 600 63.33 -0.15 4.50
C GLY A 600 64.31 0.79 5.22
N THR A 601 65.60 0.49 5.18
CA THR A 601 66.67 1.45 5.57
C THR A 601 66.77 2.60 4.57
N PRO A 602 67.39 3.76 4.91
CA PRO A 602 67.51 4.90 3.97
C PRO A 602 68.12 4.53 2.61
N LYS A 603 69.11 3.62 2.58
CA LYS A 603 69.72 3.13 1.34
C LYS A 603 68.73 2.31 0.49
N GLU A 604 67.90 1.48 1.11
CA GLU A 604 66.90 0.64 0.44
C GLU A 604 65.70 1.46 -0.04
N LYS A 605 65.28 2.46 0.74
CA LYS A 605 64.28 3.45 0.31
C LYS A 605 64.75 4.17 -0.95
N PHE A 606 66.03 4.56 -1.04
CA PHE A 606 66.58 5.16 -2.25
C PHE A 606 66.51 4.25 -3.49
N GLU A 607 66.79 2.96 -3.33
CA GLU A 607 66.65 1.95 -4.42
C GLU A 607 65.18 1.83 -4.89
N ALA A 608 64.23 1.82 -3.94
CA ALA A 608 62.80 1.80 -4.25
C ALA A 608 62.34 3.08 -4.98
N VAL A 609 62.74 4.26 -4.50
CA VAL A 609 62.45 5.56 -5.16
C VAL A 609 62.99 5.57 -6.59
N LYS A 610 64.21 5.10 -6.82
CA LYS A 610 64.81 5.02 -8.17
C LYS A 610 63.99 4.12 -9.10
N THR A 611 63.48 3.00 -8.57
CA THR A 611 62.63 2.07 -9.32
C THR A 611 61.28 2.69 -9.67
N LEU A 612 60.62 3.31 -8.69
CA LEU A 612 59.34 4.00 -8.89
C LEU A 612 59.46 5.16 -9.85
N ARG A 613 60.52 5.98 -9.76
CA ARG A 613 60.80 7.05 -10.71
C ARG A 613 60.83 6.55 -12.15
N ARG A 614 61.54 5.43 -12.39
CA ARG A 614 61.60 4.79 -13.72
C ARG A 614 60.23 4.31 -14.18
N MET A 615 59.41 3.77 -13.28
CA MET A 615 58.06 3.32 -13.58
C MET A 615 57.15 4.49 -13.96
N LEU A 616 57.17 5.60 -13.20
CA LEU A 616 56.37 6.80 -13.46
C LEU A 616 56.72 7.46 -14.80
N THR A 617 57.98 7.41 -15.24
CA THR A 617 58.42 7.99 -16.51
C THR A 617 58.51 6.97 -17.66
N SER A 618 57.99 5.75 -17.48
CA SER A 618 58.11 4.69 -18.48
C SER A 618 57.25 4.94 -19.72
N LYS A 619 57.69 4.44 -20.89
CA LYS A 619 56.86 4.45 -22.10
C LYS A 619 55.64 3.52 -21.99
N LYS A 620 55.71 2.47 -21.16
CA LYS A 620 54.64 1.49 -20.97
C LYS A 620 53.57 2.03 -20.01
N GLU A 621 52.30 2.03 -20.45
CA GLU A 621 51.17 2.49 -19.63
C GLU A 621 51.05 1.76 -18.29
N GLN A 622 51.17 0.42 -18.31
CA GLN A 622 51.02 -0.41 -17.12
C GLN A 622 52.07 -0.09 -16.04
N GLU A 623 53.29 0.25 -16.44
CA GLU A 623 54.33 0.68 -15.49
C GLU A 623 54.00 2.02 -14.84
N ARG A 624 53.56 3.00 -15.63
CA ARG A 624 53.14 4.30 -15.09
C ARG A 624 51.93 4.15 -14.17
N LEU A 625 50.96 3.32 -14.54
CA LEU A 625 49.76 3.08 -13.76
C LEU A 625 50.07 2.44 -12.40
N MET A 626 50.84 1.34 -12.38
CA MET A 626 51.20 0.67 -11.15
C MET A 626 52.13 1.53 -10.29
N GLY A 627 53.08 2.25 -10.91
CA GLY A 627 53.92 3.22 -10.23
C GLY A 627 53.12 4.34 -9.57
N THR A 628 52.06 4.83 -10.24
CA THR A 628 51.16 5.85 -9.69
C THR A 628 50.37 5.30 -8.51
N ARG A 629 49.78 4.11 -8.62
CA ARG A 629 49.02 3.48 -7.52
C ARG A 629 49.87 3.28 -6.27
N ALA A 630 51.13 2.88 -6.44
CA ALA A 630 52.07 2.73 -5.33
C ALA A 630 52.21 4.02 -4.52
N LEU A 631 52.15 5.21 -5.14
CA LEU A 631 52.31 6.49 -4.45
C LEU A 631 51.27 6.69 -3.34
N ALA A 632 50.07 6.12 -3.48
CA ALA A 632 49.02 6.20 -2.45
C ALA A 632 49.42 5.54 -1.13
N GLU A 633 50.42 4.66 -1.13
CA GLU A 633 50.81 3.81 0.00
C GLU A 633 52.08 4.29 0.71
N MET A 634 52.72 5.37 0.25
CA MET A 634 54.04 5.81 0.75
C MET A 634 53.97 6.93 1.78
N ASP A 635 54.70 6.84 2.89
CA ASP A 635 54.68 7.87 3.93
C ASP A 635 55.53 9.12 3.59
N TYR A 636 56.59 8.96 2.79
CA TYR A 636 57.52 10.05 2.45
C TYR A 636 57.65 10.19 0.92
N LEU A 637 57.12 11.29 0.36
CA LEU A 637 56.94 11.48 -1.08
C LEU A 637 57.69 12.68 -1.68
N GLU A 638 58.41 13.48 -0.90
CA GLU A 638 58.92 14.80 -1.33
C GLU A 638 59.65 14.78 -2.69
N SER A 639 60.40 13.73 -3.01
CA SER A 639 61.11 13.59 -4.30
C SER A 639 60.24 13.13 -5.48
N LEU A 640 59.06 12.55 -5.22
CA LEU A 640 58.15 11.98 -6.23
C LEU A 640 56.90 12.84 -6.46
N VAL A 641 56.57 13.78 -5.57
CA VAL A 641 55.45 14.74 -5.76
C VAL A 641 55.61 15.58 -7.03
N VAL A 642 56.85 15.82 -7.48
CA VAL A 642 57.16 16.57 -8.72
C VAL A 642 56.48 15.96 -9.95
N TYR A 643 56.20 14.64 -9.94
CA TYR A 643 55.56 13.94 -11.06
C TYR A 643 54.03 14.06 -11.07
N ILE A 644 53.38 14.57 -10.01
CA ILE A 644 51.91 14.63 -9.94
C ILE A 644 51.32 15.48 -11.07
N ASP A 645 51.94 16.62 -11.40
CA ASP A 645 51.50 17.48 -12.50
C ASP A 645 51.56 16.77 -13.86
N ASP A 646 52.62 15.98 -14.10
CA ASP A 646 52.78 15.17 -15.31
C ASP A 646 51.76 14.03 -15.37
N LEU A 647 51.50 13.36 -14.24
CA LEU A 647 50.56 12.24 -14.13
C LEU A 647 49.10 12.68 -14.30
N LEU A 648 48.74 13.88 -13.83
CA LEU A 648 47.43 14.50 -14.08
C LEU A 648 47.21 14.81 -15.57
N ARG A 649 48.30 15.02 -16.32
CA ARG A 649 48.30 15.30 -17.77
C ARG A 649 48.66 14.08 -18.62
N ASP A 650 48.73 12.88 -18.02
CA ASP A 650 49.12 11.66 -18.73
C ASP A 650 48.16 11.34 -19.88
N LYS A 651 48.70 10.77 -20.96
CA LYS A 651 47.94 10.34 -22.13
C LYS A 651 46.92 9.25 -21.79
N SER A 652 47.24 8.37 -20.84
CA SER A 652 46.33 7.33 -20.35
C SER A 652 45.31 7.89 -19.37
N LEU A 653 44.03 7.59 -19.60
CA LEU A 653 42.96 7.86 -18.66
C LEU A 653 43.14 7.08 -17.35
N LYS A 654 43.64 5.84 -17.41
CA LYS A 654 43.81 4.99 -16.22
C LYS A 654 44.83 5.61 -15.26
N VAL A 655 45.93 6.14 -15.79
CA VAL A 655 46.97 6.81 -15.01
C VAL A 655 46.43 8.09 -14.36
N ARG A 656 45.70 8.91 -15.12
CA ARG A 656 45.04 10.11 -14.58
C ARG A 656 44.08 9.78 -13.44
N CYS A 657 43.21 8.78 -13.61
CA CYS A 657 42.29 8.34 -12.56
C CYS A 657 43.02 7.83 -11.32
N ALA A 658 44.10 7.06 -11.49
CA ALA A 658 44.92 6.62 -10.36
C ALA A 658 45.59 7.81 -9.64
N CYS A 659 46.04 8.82 -10.37
CA CYS A 659 46.62 10.03 -9.80
C CYS A 659 45.60 10.80 -8.93
N LEU A 660 44.33 10.89 -9.35
CA LEU A 660 43.27 11.50 -8.53
C LEU A 660 43.07 10.76 -7.19
N GLU A 661 43.15 9.42 -7.20
CA GLU A 661 43.08 8.61 -5.99
C GLU A 661 44.29 8.83 -5.06
N VAL A 662 45.48 9.04 -5.62
CA VAL A 662 46.70 9.39 -4.87
C VAL A 662 46.54 10.75 -4.19
N ILE A 663 46.05 11.77 -4.90
CA ILE A 663 45.81 13.11 -4.36
C ILE A 663 44.89 13.05 -3.14
N ALA A 664 43.83 12.25 -3.20
CA ALA A 664 42.93 12.04 -2.06
C ALA A 664 43.59 11.24 -0.93
N ALA A 665 44.28 10.15 -1.23
CA ALA A 665 44.92 9.30 -0.23
C ALA A 665 46.02 10.04 0.57
N LYS A 666 46.74 10.95 -0.08
CA LYS A 666 47.83 11.74 0.53
C LYS A 666 47.43 13.14 0.98
N ARG A 667 46.16 13.50 0.82
CA ARG A 667 45.62 14.83 1.19
C ARG A 667 46.46 15.98 0.62
N PHE A 668 46.81 15.90 -0.66
CA PHE A 668 47.55 16.98 -1.31
C PHE A 668 46.62 18.16 -1.63
N GLU A 669 46.41 19.04 -0.64
CA GLU A 669 45.50 20.18 -0.71
C GLU A 669 45.71 21.06 -1.95
N LYS A 670 46.97 21.27 -2.35
CA LYS A 670 47.34 22.02 -3.57
C LYS A 670 46.62 21.52 -4.83
N TYR A 671 46.30 20.22 -4.90
CA TYR A 671 45.67 19.59 -6.07
C TYR A 671 44.17 19.34 -5.90
N TYR A 672 43.53 19.80 -4.82
CA TYR A 672 42.08 19.66 -4.65
C TYR A 672 41.25 20.34 -5.78
N PRO A 673 41.67 21.51 -6.32
CA PRO A 673 41.01 22.07 -7.51
C PRO A 673 41.03 21.12 -8.72
N SER A 674 42.04 20.25 -8.84
CA SER A 674 42.11 19.24 -9.91
C SER A 674 41.07 18.13 -9.73
N LEU A 675 40.74 17.75 -8.49
CA LEU A 675 39.65 16.81 -8.20
C LEU A 675 38.30 17.40 -8.61
N VAL A 676 38.06 18.67 -8.25
CA VAL A 676 36.85 19.42 -8.63
C VAL A 676 36.74 19.52 -10.16
N LYS A 677 37.83 19.91 -10.83
CA LYS A 677 37.88 20.00 -12.29
C LYS A 677 37.60 18.65 -12.97
N ALA A 678 38.04 17.55 -12.39
CA ALA A 678 37.80 16.21 -12.93
C ALA A 678 36.31 15.77 -12.86
N LEU A 679 35.47 16.39 -12.03
CA LEU A 679 34.02 16.11 -12.02
C LEU A 679 33.31 16.56 -13.32
N TYR A 680 33.87 17.54 -14.02
CA TYR A 680 33.30 18.06 -15.27
C TYR A 680 33.37 17.03 -16.41
N TYR A 681 34.41 16.21 -16.44
CA TYR A 681 34.64 15.27 -17.54
C TYR A 681 34.07 13.88 -17.23
N THR A 682 33.16 13.39 -18.06
CA THR A 682 32.50 12.08 -17.92
C THR A 682 33.49 10.92 -17.70
N SER A 683 34.67 10.98 -18.33
CA SER A 683 35.72 9.96 -18.25
C SER A 683 36.45 9.89 -16.90
N THR A 684 36.54 11.00 -16.15
CA THR A 684 37.26 11.07 -14.86
C THR A 684 36.34 11.31 -13.65
N ARG A 685 35.08 11.70 -13.90
CA ARG A 685 34.05 12.04 -12.90
C ARG A 685 33.90 11.01 -11.78
N ASN A 686 33.82 9.72 -12.11
CA ASN A 686 33.64 8.68 -11.11
C ASN A 686 34.88 8.51 -10.21
N ALA A 687 36.08 8.64 -10.77
CA ALA A 687 37.32 8.59 -10.00
C ALA A 687 37.45 9.82 -9.09
N ALA A 688 37.17 11.01 -9.63
CA ALA A 688 37.15 12.26 -8.88
C ALA A 688 36.15 12.24 -7.71
N ARG A 689 34.92 11.75 -7.95
CA ARG A 689 33.91 11.60 -6.90
C ARG A 689 34.38 10.67 -5.78
N ARG A 690 34.88 9.48 -6.12
CA ARG A 690 35.41 8.53 -5.12
C ARG A 690 36.58 9.13 -4.34
N ALA A 691 37.46 9.87 -5.01
CA ALA A 691 38.58 10.57 -4.38
C ALA A 691 38.09 11.63 -3.37
N LEU A 692 37.12 12.46 -3.75
CA LEU A 692 36.50 13.46 -2.85
C LEU A 692 35.77 12.80 -1.67
N VAL A 693 35.04 11.72 -1.90
CA VAL A 693 34.36 10.96 -0.83
C VAL A 693 35.37 10.39 0.17
N LYS A 694 36.52 9.90 -0.30
CA LYS A 694 37.59 9.36 0.56
C LYS A 694 38.26 10.43 1.43
N GLN A 695 38.26 11.69 1.01
CA GLN A 695 38.77 12.80 1.83
C GLN A 695 37.88 13.10 3.03
N GLY A 696 36.59 12.75 2.98
CA GLY A 696 35.64 13.00 4.07
C GLY A 696 35.41 14.50 4.29
N ASP A 697 35.56 14.95 5.54
CA ASP A 697 35.18 16.29 6.00
C ASP A 697 35.90 17.42 5.22
N GLU A 698 37.16 17.22 4.81
CA GLU A 698 37.93 18.21 4.04
C GLU A 698 37.32 18.53 2.67
N ALA A 699 36.59 17.58 2.06
CA ALA A 699 35.93 17.79 0.77
C ALA A 699 34.60 18.54 0.89
N ILE A 700 33.98 18.59 2.08
CA ILE A 700 32.63 19.16 2.27
C ILE A 700 32.57 20.62 1.84
N ALA A 701 33.55 21.43 2.24
CA ALA A 701 33.59 22.85 1.89
C ALA A 701 33.66 23.08 0.36
N LEU A 702 34.46 22.28 -0.35
CA LEU A 702 34.59 22.35 -1.80
C LEU A 702 33.31 21.89 -2.51
N LEU A 703 32.70 20.81 -2.02
CA LEU A 703 31.47 20.25 -2.57
C LEU A 703 30.27 21.16 -2.34
N ARG A 704 30.20 21.87 -1.20
CA ARG A 704 29.18 22.88 -0.91
C ARG A 704 29.21 24.01 -1.94
N VAL A 705 30.37 24.64 -2.13
CA VAL A 705 30.54 25.73 -3.11
C VAL A 705 30.16 25.26 -4.52
N LEU A 706 30.54 24.05 -4.90
CA LEU A 706 30.25 23.51 -6.22
C LEU A 706 28.76 23.17 -6.43
N SER A 707 28.07 22.71 -5.38
CA SER A 707 26.68 22.22 -5.46
C SER A 707 25.66 23.36 -5.40
N GLU A 708 25.95 24.41 -4.61
CA GLU A 708 25.12 25.60 -4.44
C GLU A 708 25.22 26.60 -5.60
N ASP A 709 26.37 26.67 -6.28
CA ASP A 709 26.58 27.60 -7.40
C ASP A 709 25.72 27.20 -8.61
N ILE A 710 24.62 27.93 -8.80
CA ILE A 710 23.66 27.73 -9.90
C ILE A 710 24.26 27.94 -11.29
N HIS A 711 25.40 28.63 -11.41
CA HIS A 711 26.10 28.84 -12.67
C HIS A 711 27.00 27.66 -13.07
N LYS A 712 27.10 26.62 -12.23
CA LYS A 712 27.78 25.38 -12.58
C LYS A 712 26.85 24.43 -13.33
N PRO A 713 27.36 23.59 -14.24
CA PRO A 713 26.54 22.64 -14.97
C PRO A 713 25.80 21.67 -14.03
N ASP A 714 24.51 21.46 -14.28
CA ASP A 714 23.66 20.54 -13.50
C ASP A 714 24.22 19.13 -13.30
N PRO A 715 24.84 18.47 -14.31
CA PRO A 715 25.47 17.18 -14.09
C PRO A 715 26.58 17.22 -13.03
N VAL A 716 27.34 18.32 -12.95
CA VAL A 716 28.45 18.50 -12.00
C VAL A 716 27.91 18.77 -10.60
N ARG A 717 26.93 19.66 -10.49
CA ARG A 717 26.21 19.94 -9.22
C ARG A 717 25.59 18.66 -8.67
N ARG A 718 24.97 17.85 -9.51
CA ARG A 718 24.41 16.54 -9.13
C ARG A 718 25.49 15.60 -8.59
N GLN A 719 26.68 15.54 -9.19
CA GLN A 719 27.79 14.74 -8.65
C GLN A 719 28.27 15.25 -7.29
N ALA A 720 28.28 16.57 -7.10
CA ALA A 720 28.62 17.16 -5.82
C ALA A 720 27.62 16.77 -4.73
N TRP A 721 26.31 16.85 -5.00
CA TRP A 721 25.27 16.35 -4.12
C TRP A 721 25.42 14.85 -3.81
N MET A 722 25.69 14.02 -4.83
CA MET A 722 25.92 12.58 -4.62
C MET A 722 27.16 12.32 -3.73
N ALA A 723 28.24 13.08 -3.92
CA ALA A 723 29.45 12.96 -3.10
C ALA A 723 29.16 13.32 -1.64
N LEU A 724 28.42 14.40 -1.38
CA LEU A 724 27.97 14.77 -0.03
C LEU A 724 27.12 13.67 0.62
N GLY A 725 26.20 13.06 -0.14
CA GLY A 725 25.40 11.94 0.34
C GLY A 725 26.22 10.70 0.68
N GLU A 726 27.23 10.36 -0.14
CA GLU A 726 28.16 9.26 0.13
C GLU A 726 29.04 9.54 1.36
N ILE A 727 29.52 10.77 1.54
CA ILE A 727 30.26 11.20 2.75
C ILE A 727 29.37 11.07 3.99
N GLY A 728 28.15 11.64 3.96
CA GLY A 728 27.21 11.56 5.07
C GLY A 728 26.84 10.12 5.44
N ARG A 729 26.69 9.23 4.45
CA ARG A 729 26.49 7.79 4.68
C ARG A 729 27.69 7.17 5.41
N LEU A 730 28.91 7.46 4.98
CA LEU A 730 30.12 6.91 5.62
C LEU A 730 30.26 7.41 7.06
N GLN A 731 29.98 8.68 7.32
CA GLN A 731 30.00 9.27 8.66
C GLN A 731 28.98 8.57 9.58
N ALA A 732 27.77 8.31 9.10
CA ALA A 732 26.73 7.62 9.87
C ALA A 732 27.08 6.16 10.19
N ILE A 733 27.65 5.42 9.23
CA ILE A 733 28.03 4.01 9.43
C ILE A 733 29.22 3.87 10.37
N THR A 734 30.23 4.74 10.21
CA THR A 734 31.50 4.62 10.96
C THR A 734 31.48 5.34 12.30
N GLN A 735 30.47 6.18 12.57
CA GLN A 735 30.44 7.11 13.71
C GLN A 735 31.71 7.98 13.80
N LYS A 736 32.40 8.21 12.68
CA LYS A 736 33.62 9.02 12.56
C LYS A 736 33.37 10.23 11.67
N GLY A 737 33.86 11.39 12.10
CA GLY A 737 33.68 12.66 11.41
C GLY A 737 32.49 13.47 11.91
N THR A 738 32.32 14.67 11.38
CA THR A 738 31.23 15.58 11.74
C THR A 738 30.00 15.35 10.85
N PRO A 739 28.75 15.35 11.36
CA PRO A 739 27.55 15.10 10.55
C PRO A 739 27.18 16.25 9.59
N GLU A 740 28.14 17.11 9.24
CA GLU A 740 27.95 18.31 8.44
C GLU A 740 27.43 18.03 7.03
N ALA A 741 27.90 16.97 6.38
CA ALA A 741 27.46 16.64 5.01
C ALA A 741 25.96 16.33 4.96
N MET A 742 25.47 15.56 5.93
CA MET A 742 24.06 15.21 6.04
C MET A 742 23.21 16.43 6.40
N LYS A 743 23.64 17.18 7.42
CA LYS A 743 22.97 18.40 7.86
C LYS A 743 22.83 19.40 6.72
N HIS A 744 23.88 19.53 5.91
CA HIS A 744 23.88 20.41 4.75
C HIS A 744 22.85 20.00 3.69
N LEU A 745 22.77 18.70 3.36
CA LEU A 745 21.74 18.19 2.44
C LEU A 745 20.33 18.48 2.95
N VAL A 746 20.08 18.27 4.25
CA VAL A 746 18.76 18.49 4.86
C VAL A 746 18.39 19.98 4.87
N GLN A 747 19.33 20.86 5.22
CA GLN A 747 19.11 22.31 5.18
C GLN A 747 18.77 22.80 3.78
N GLN A 748 19.40 22.24 2.74
CA GLN A 748 19.18 22.62 1.36
C GLN A 748 17.82 22.17 0.79
N LEU A 749 17.08 21.27 1.46
CA LEU A 749 15.72 20.92 1.04
C LEU A 749 14.75 22.12 1.09
N MET A 750 14.95 23.04 2.04
CA MET A 750 14.08 24.20 2.23
C MET A 750 14.28 25.28 1.14
N SER A 751 15.51 25.45 0.66
CA SER A 751 15.89 26.46 -0.33
C SER A 751 15.89 25.95 -1.78
N SER A 752 16.07 24.64 -1.98
CA SER A 752 16.10 24.04 -3.32
C SER A 752 14.71 23.76 -3.85
N TRP A 753 14.54 23.79 -5.18
CA TRP A 753 13.30 23.49 -5.89
C TRP A 753 13.55 22.58 -7.09
N GLY A 754 12.46 22.02 -7.65
CA GLY A 754 12.48 21.24 -8.89
C GLY A 754 13.50 20.10 -8.88
N THR A 755 14.35 20.05 -9.91
CA THR A 755 15.35 18.99 -10.10
C THR A 755 16.36 18.91 -8.96
N THR A 756 16.73 20.03 -8.34
CA THR A 756 17.69 20.06 -7.23
C THR A 756 17.09 19.40 -5.99
N ARG A 757 15.86 19.79 -5.60
CA ARG A 757 15.13 19.18 -4.48
C ARG A 757 14.91 17.69 -4.71
N ARG A 758 14.46 17.29 -5.90
CA ARG A 758 14.28 15.88 -6.29
C ARG A 758 15.57 15.07 -6.13
N ASN A 759 16.71 15.61 -6.57
CA ASN A 759 18.01 14.95 -6.44
C ASN A 759 18.38 14.76 -4.97
N ILE A 760 18.25 15.81 -4.14
CA ILE A 760 18.59 15.74 -2.71
C ILE A 760 17.69 14.73 -1.98
N LEU A 761 16.37 14.78 -2.20
CA LEU A 761 15.42 13.80 -1.63
C LEU A 761 15.79 12.36 -2.04
N THR A 762 16.11 12.15 -3.32
CA THR A 762 16.51 10.83 -3.83
C THR A 762 17.81 10.35 -3.19
N ILE A 763 18.77 11.23 -2.98
CA ILE A 763 20.04 10.90 -2.32
C ILE A 763 19.78 10.47 -0.88
N LEU A 764 19.02 11.26 -0.12
CA LEU A 764 18.69 10.98 1.28
C LEU A 764 17.90 9.67 1.44
N LEU A 765 16.91 9.41 0.59
CA LEU A 765 16.13 8.15 0.60
C LEU A 765 16.95 6.92 0.21
N LYS A 766 18.06 7.08 -0.54
CA LYS A 766 18.94 5.97 -0.94
C LYS A 766 19.95 5.58 0.12
N ILE A 767 20.07 6.35 1.20
CA ILE A 767 20.98 6.03 2.29
C ILE A 767 20.40 4.82 3.03
N PRO A 768 21.16 3.72 3.17
CA PRO A 768 20.67 2.50 3.81
C PRO A 768 20.40 2.71 5.29
N GLY A 769 19.48 1.91 5.84
CA GLY A 769 19.18 1.89 7.27
C GLY A 769 18.36 3.08 7.77
N GLU A 770 17.55 3.71 6.92
CA GLU A 770 16.71 4.87 7.24
C GLU A 770 17.43 6.10 7.79
N VAL A 771 18.77 6.09 7.87
CA VAL A 771 19.61 7.18 8.37
C VAL A 771 19.28 8.52 7.70
N GLY A 772 19.07 8.51 6.37
CA GLY A 772 18.70 9.72 5.64
C GLY A 772 17.30 10.23 6.00
N ILE A 773 16.38 9.32 6.34
CA ILE A 773 15.03 9.66 6.80
C ILE A 773 15.11 10.23 8.23
N GLU A 774 15.80 9.54 9.13
CA GLU A 774 16.02 10.00 10.50
C GLU A 774 16.69 11.37 10.56
N ALA A 775 17.70 11.61 9.71
CA ALA A 775 18.35 12.91 9.63
C ALA A 775 17.38 14.04 9.25
N VAL A 776 16.51 13.81 8.26
CA VAL A 776 15.46 14.76 7.88
C VAL A 776 14.47 14.97 9.03
N MET A 777 14.04 13.89 9.67
CA MET A 777 13.05 13.95 10.75
C MET A 777 13.61 14.59 12.02
N ASN A 778 14.89 14.44 12.32
CA ASN A 778 15.54 15.03 13.48
C ASN A 778 15.82 16.52 13.30
N GLU A 779 16.25 16.95 12.11
CA GLU A 779 16.60 18.36 11.85
C GLU A 779 15.40 19.22 11.42
N LEU A 780 14.49 18.70 10.59
CA LEU A 780 13.32 19.45 10.10
C LEU A 780 12.04 19.12 10.87
N GLY A 781 11.89 17.87 11.28
CA GLY A 781 10.65 17.39 11.89
C GLY A 781 9.50 17.21 10.89
N ARG A 782 8.50 16.45 11.33
CA ARG A 782 7.33 16.08 10.52
C ARG A 782 6.60 17.29 9.91
N ARG A 783 6.36 18.33 10.71
CA ARG A 783 5.60 19.53 10.30
C ARG A 783 6.24 20.27 9.13
N VAL A 784 7.57 20.34 9.10
CA VAL A 784 8.28 21.02 8.03
C VAL A 784 8.21 20.21 6.74
N VAL A 785 8.31 18.88 6.82
CA VAL A 785 8.12 18.01 5.65
C VAL A 785 6.67 18.11 5.11
N GLU A 786 5.66 18.15 5.99
CA GLU A 786 4.27 18.41 5.59
C GLU A 786 4.11 19.78 4.93
N ALA A 787 4.77 20.82 5.43
CA ALA A 787 4.78 22.15 4.82
C ALA A 787 5.46 22.16 3.44
N LEU A 788 6.53 21.37 3.24
CA LEU A 788 7.13 21.18 1.91
C LEU A 788 6.14 20.52 0.94
N ILE A 789 5.38 19.51 1.38
CA ILE A 789 4.33 18.89 0.55
C ILE A 789 3.28 19.94 0.18
N GLU A 790 2.83 20.74 1.15
CA GLU A 790 1.84 21.80 0.92
C GLU A 790 2.34 22.85 -0.08
N GLN A 791 3.63 23.24 -0.01
CA GLN A 791 4.25 24.12 -0.99
C GLN A 791 4.22 23.55 -2.41
N GLU A 792 4.50 22.25 -2.58
CA GLU A 792 4.40 21.60 -3.89
C GLU A 792 2.95 21.58 -4.40
N LEU A 793 1.96 21.35 -3.52
CA LEU A 793 0.54 21.39 -3.87
C LEU A 793 0.08 22.80 -4.26
N MET A 794 0.55 23.84 -3.56
CA MET A 794 0.28 25.23 -3.92
C MET A 794 0.84 25.55 -5.31
N PHE A 795 2.07 25.13 -5.59
CA PHE A 795 2.65 25.38 -6.91
C PHE A 795 1.92 24.59 -8.00
N LEU A 796 1.52 23.35 -7.73
CA LEU A 796 0.70 22.55 -8.63
C LEU A 796 -0.66 23.22 -8.94
N GLY A 797 -1.27 23.91 -7.97
CA GLY A 797 -2.46 24.74 -8.18
C GLY A 797 -2.24 25.88 -9.18
N GLN A 798 -1.07 26.54 -9.13
CA GLN A 798 -0.70 27.57 -10.12
C GLN A 798 -0.55 26.97 -11.53
N ILE A 799 0.03 25.77 -11.64
CA ILE A 799 0.17 25.05 -12.93
C ILE A 799 -1.20 24.66 -13.50
N TYR A 800 -2.12 24.17 -12.68
CA TYR A 800 -3.49 23.88 -13.13
C TYR A 800 -4.23 25.14 -13.59
N GLY A 801 -4.08 26.26 -12.86
CA GLY A 801 -4.62 27.55 -13.30
C GLY A 801 -4.04 27.98 -14.65
N ALA A 802 -2.74 27.79 -14.86
CA ALA A 802 -2.08 28.10 -16.13
C ALA A 802 -2.59 27.24 -17.29
N LEU A 803 -2.75 25.93 -17.10
CA LEU A 803 -3.29 25.02 -18.11
C LEU A 803 -4.75 25.36 -18.50
N LEU A 804 -5.55 25.85 -17.56
CA LEU A 804 -6.92 26.32 -17.83
C LEU A 804 -6.98 27.69 -18.53
N ASP A 805 -6.03 28.57 -18.26
CA ASP A 805 -5.97 29.90 -18.87
C ASP A 805 -5.29 29.89 -20.25
N LEU A 806 -4.37 28.96 -20.50
CA LEU A 806 -3.59 28.83 -21.73
C LEU A 806 -4.09 27.69 -22.63
N THR A 807 -5.41 27.49 -22.69
CA THR A 807 -6.02 26.50 -23.60
C THR A 807 -5.71 26.79 -25.07
N SER A 808 -5.71 25.75 -25.91
CA SER A 808 -5.50 25.87 -27.37
C SER A 808 -6.51 26.80 -28.07
N LYS A 809 -7.69 27.00 -27.47
CA LYS A 809 -8.70 27.95 -27.96
C LYS A 809 -8.33 29.42 -27.71
N LYS A 810 -7.61 29.70 -26.63
CA LYS A 810 -7.22 31.07 -26.24
C LYS A 810 -5.89 31.48 -26.87
N ILE A 811 -4.96 30.53 -26.99
CA ILE A 811 -3.66 30.76 -27.64
C ILE A 811 -3.21 29.51 -28.39
N ALA A 812 -2.99 29.65 -29.69
CA ALA A 812 -2.56 28.59 -30.61
C ALA A 812 -1.16 28.90 -31.15
N GLY A 813 -0.48 27.88 -31.68
CA GLY A 813 0.88 27.99 -32.21
C GLY A 813 1.85 27.02 -31.52
N LEU A 814 2.98 26.76 -32.18
CA LEU A 814 4.00 25.82 -31.73
C LEU A 814 4.53 26.19 -30.34
N GLU A 815 4.81 27.47 -30.10
CA GLU A 815 5.32 27.99 -28.83
C GLU A 815 4.34 27.71 -27.68
N ALA A 816 3.04 27.88 -27.94
CA ALA A 816 1.99 27.65 -26.95
C ALA A 816 1.80 26.16 -26.64
N ASP A 817 1.95 25.28 -27.65
CA ASP A 817 1.93 23.83 -27.46
C ASP A 817 3.14 23.35 -26.65
N LEU A 818 4.34 23.88 -26.94
CA LEU A 818 5.56 23.58 -26.17
C LEU A 818 5.43 24.03 -24.70
N LEU A 819 4.86 25.21 -24.45
CA LEU A 819 4.58 25.67 -23.09
C LEU A 819 3.58 24.74 -22.37
N ARG A 820 2.48 24.37 -23.03
CA ARG A 820 1.48 23.43 -22.46
C ARG A 820 2.10 22.07 -22.14
N GLN A 821 2.94 21.54 -23.02
CA GLN A 821 3.66 20.29 -22.77
C GLN A 821 4.59 20.43 -21.56
N GLY A 822 5.40 21.49 -21.51
CA GLY A 822 6.30 21.74 -20.37
C GLY A 822 5.56 21.92 -19.04
N LEU A 823 4.36 22.51 -19.04
CA LEU A 823 3.51 22.61 -17.85
C LEU A 823 2.94 21.24 -17.42
N ASN A 824 2.60 20.36 -18.37
CA ASN A 824 2.16 18.99 -18.04
C ASN A 824 3.32 18.16 -17.47
N ASP A 825 4.53 18.29 -18.01
CA ASP A 825 5.72 17.61 -17.50
C ASP A 825 6.03 18.10 -16.07
N LEU A 826 5.95 19.42 -15.85
CA LEU A 826 6.13 20.02 -14.53
C LEU A 826 5.10 19.51 -13.51
N GLN A 827 3.83 19.33 -13.93
CA GLN A 827 2.82 18.70 -13.07
C GLN A 827 3.26 17.30 -12.61
N GLN A 828 3.80 16.47 -13.52
CA GLN A 828 4.21 15.12 -13.18
C GLN A 828 5.39 15.13 -12.19
N ASP A 829 6.36 16.00 -12.43
CA ASP A 829 7.51 16.19 -11.53
C ASP A 829 7.08 16.60 -10.12
N LEU A 830 6.12 17.53 -9.98
CA LEU A 830 5.61 17.98 -8.68
C LEU A 830 4.92 16.85 -7.90
N VAL A 831 4.14 16.01 -8.59
CA VAL A 831 3.50 14.84 -7.99
C VAL A 831 4.55 13.82 -7.54
N GLU A 832 5.60 13.61 -8.33
CA GLU A 832 6.71 12.72 -7.94
C GLU A 832 7.46 13.24 -6.71
N VAL A 833 7.73 14.54 -6.64
CA VAL A 833 8.35 15.16 -5.45
C VAL A 833 7.47 14.99 -4.22
N CYS A 834 6.14 15.13 -4.34
CA CYS A 834 5.22 14.81 -3.24
C CYS A 834 5.37 13.36 -2.78
N PHE A 835 5.46 12.39 -3.69
CA PHE A 835 5.69 10.99 -3.32
C PHE A 835 7.05 10.75 -2.66
N LEU A 836 8.11 11.45 -3.10
CA LEU A 836 9.42 11.39 -2.44
C LEU A 836 9.36 11.94 -1.02
N LEU A 837 8.71 13.09 -0.81
CA LEU A 837 8.50 13.67 0.52
C LEU A 837 7.68 12.73 1.41
N MET A 838 6.64 12.08 0.87
CA MET A 838 5.82 11.11 1.60
C MET A 838 6.61 9.88 2.04
N LYS A 839 7.64 9.45 1.30
CA LYS A 839 8.52 8.34 1.70
C LYS A 839 9.35 8.64 2.96
N PHE A 840 9.44 9.91 3.40
CA PHE A 840 10.01 10.28 4.70
C PHE A 840 9.01 10.21 5.86
N LEU A 841 7.72 10.31 5.57
CA LEU A 841 6.65 10.33 6.58
C LEU A 841 5.98 8.97 6.77
N TYR A 842 5.98 8.14 5.71
CA TYR A 842 5.21 6.91 5.62
C TYR A 842 6.05 5.74 5.12
N PRO A 843 5.60 4.48 5.35
CA PRO A 843 6.28 3.31 4.83
C PRO A 843 6.54 3.38 3.32
N SER A 844 7.82 3.28 2.92
CA SER A 844 8.18 3.37 1.51
C SER A 844 7.53 2.28 0.66
N SER A 845 7.23 1.10 1.22
CA SER A 845 6.54 0.02 0.53
C SER A 845 5.10 0.39 0.17
N ALA A 846 4.35 0.97 1.11
CA ALA A 846 2.97 1.43 0.90
C ALA A 846 2.92 2.55 -0.15
N ILE A 847 3.82 3.55 -0.05
CA ILE A 847 3.88 4.65 -1.03
C ILE A 847 4.27 4.13 -2.42
N LYS A 848 5.24 3.22 -2.55
CA LYS A 848 5.61 2.60 -3.84
C LYS A 848 4.49 1.74 -4.42
N ALA A 849 3.77 0.98 -3.58
CA ALA A 849 2.63 0.18 -4.01
C ALA A 849 1.50 1.08 -4.53
N ALA A 850 1.22 2.20 -3.87
CA ALA A 850 0.28 3.19 -4.36
C ALA A 850 0.74 3.81 -5.69
N GLU A 851 1.99 4.25 -5.78
CA GLU A 851 2.60 4.83 -6.99
C GLU A 851 2.48 3.88 -8.19
N PHE A 852 2.82 2.60 -8.00
CA PHE A 852 2.70 1.55 -9.02
C PHE A 852 1.25 1.34 -9.49
N ASN A 853 0.31 1.27 -8.56
CA ASN A 853 -1.11 1.08 -8.85
C ASN A 853 -1.74 2.29 -9.55
N LEU A 854 -1.33 3.51 -9.19
CA LEU A 854 -1.78 4.75 -9.81
C LEU A 854 -1.23 4.95 -11.24
N ALA A 855 -0.05 4.42 -11.53
CA ALA A 855 0.52 4.43 -12.88
C ALA A 855 -0.21 3.48 -13.86
N SER A 856 -1.06 2.58 -13.35
CA SER A 856 -1.80 1.61 -14.17
C SER A 856 -2.89 2.27 -15.04
N HIS A 857 -3.19 1.67 -16.19
CA HIS A 857 -4.31 2.11 -17.04
C HIS A 857 -5.69 1.66 -16.51
N SER A 858 -5.75 0.65 -15.64
CA SER A 858 -6.98 0.07 -15.07
C SER A 858 -7.62 0.96 -14.00
N ARG A 859 -8.94 1.16 -14.07
CA ARG A 859 -9.70 1.92 -13.05
C ARG A 859 -9.67 1.25 -11.68
N SER A 860 -9.66 -0.09 -11.64
CA SER A 860 -9.61 -0.86 -10.39
C SER A 860 -8.27 -0.64 -9.67
N ASN A 861 -7.15 -0.74 -10.40
CA ASN A 861 -5.82 -0.53 -9.83
C ASN A 861 -5.64 0.92 -9.33
N ILE A 862 -6.15 1.92 -10.05
CA ILE A 862 -6.13 3.31 -9.57
C ILE A 862 -6.94 3.45 -8.28
N ALA A 863 -8.13 2.84 -8.19
CA ALA A 863 -8.94 2.86 -6.98
C ALA A 863 -8.21 2.21 -5.80
N LEU A 864 -7.52 1.09 -6.02
CA LEU A 864 -6.67 0.42 -5.03
C LEU A 864 -5.50 1.32 -4.60
N GLY A 865 -4.76 1.91 -5.54
CA GLY A 865 -3.65 2.81 -5.22
C GLY A 865 -4.10 4.03 -4.41
N LEU A 866 -5.24 4.60 -4.78
CA LEU A 866 -5.89 5.67 -4.02
C LEU A 866 -6.34 5.20 -2.63
N GLU A 867 -6.88 3.99 -2.49
CA GLU A 867 -7.27 3.41 -1.19
C GLU A 867 -6.06 3.14 -0.28
N ILE A 868 -4.95 2.64 -0.83
CA ILE A 868 -3.69 2.49 -0.09
C ILE A 868 -3.29 3.83 0.50
N LEU A 869 -3.30 4.90 -0.30
CA LEU A 869 -2.99 6.26 0.18
C LEU A 869 -4.02 6.77 1.18
N ASP A 870 -5.30 6.46 1.00
CA ASP A 870 -6.34 6.88 1.95
C ASP A 870 -6.18 6.19 3.31
N ASN A 871 -5.69 4.95 3.36
CA ASN A 871 -5.45 4.28 4.63
C ASN A 871 -4.07 4.65 5.23
N THR A 872 -3.11 5.04 4.39
CA THR A 872 -1.73 5.33 4.81
C THR A 872 -1.51 6.79 5.22
N LEU A 873 -2.10 7.73 4.49
CA LEU A 873 -1.82 9.16 4.66
C LEU A 873 -2.66 9.78 5.80
N ASP A 874 -2.01 10.60 6.62
CA ASP A 874 -2.59 11.41 7.70
C ASP A 874 -2.15 12.89 7.61
N ILE A 875 -1.83 13.37 6.40
CA ILE A 875 -1.48 14.79 6.14
C ILE A 875 -2.70 15.73 6.17
N PRO A 876 -2.52 17.04 6.47
CA PRO A 876 -3.62 18.02 6.51
C PRO A 876 -4.45 18.09 5.21
N ASN A 877 -3.77 18.14 4.06
CA ASN A 877 -4.40 18.31 2.74
C ASN A 877 -4.64 16.98 2.00
N LYS A 878 -4.85 15.89 2.74
CA LYS A 878 -5.03 14.53 2.20
C LYS A 878 -6.12 14.45 1.13
N LYS A 879 -7.30 15.03 1.40
CA LYS A 879 -8.44 15.00 0.46
C LYS A 879 -8.13 15.71 -0.86
N ALA A 880 -7.40 16.81 -0.79
CA ALA A 880 -6.95 17.55 -1.97
C ALA A 880 -5.97 16.69 -2.79
N PHE A 881 -4.96 16.11 -2.15
CA PHE A 881 -3.99 15.25 -2.82
C PHE A 881 -4.62 14.01 -3.47
N LEU A 882 -5.49 13.29 -2.76
CA LEU A 882 -6.20 12.13 -3.32
C LEU A 882 -7.09 12.51 -4.51
N SER A 883 -7.66 13.73 -4.51
CA SER A 883 -8.48 14.24 -5.62
C SER A 883 -7.66 14.59 -6.87
N ILE A 884 -6.40 14.99 -6.68
CA ILE A 884 -5.46 15.31 -7.75
C ILE A 884 -4.97 14.04 -8.47
N LEU A 885 -4.73 12.98 -7.70
CA LEU A 885 -4.30 11.68 -8.22
C LEU A 885 -5.42 10.91 -8.92
N ASP A 886 -6.68 11.22 -8.58
CA ASP A 886 -7.86 10.69 -9.25
C ASP A 886 -7.95 11.18 -10.72
N ARG A 887 -8.60 10.41 -11.60
CA ARG A 887 -8.77 10.75 -13.03
C ARG A 887 -9.87 11.79 -13.24
N ARG A 888 -9.66 12.98 -12.67
CA ARG A 888 -10.58 14.13 -12.76
C ARG A 888 -10.15 15.12 -13.82
N SER A 889 -11.09 15.95 -14.26
CA SER A 889 -10.80 17.07 -15.15
C SER A 889 -9.91 18.11 -14.45
N LEU A 890 -9.14 18.89 -15.22
CA LEU A 890 -8.27 19.95 -14.67
C LEU A 890 -9.03 20.93 -13.77
N LYS A 891 -10.28 21.25 -14.12
CA LYS A 891 -11.15 22.14 -13.34
C LYS A 891 -11.49 21.56 -11.96
N GLU A 892 -11.75 20.25 -11.88
CA GLU A 892 -12.03 19.57 -10.61
C GLU A 892 -10.78 19.39 -9.77
N LYS A 893 -9.63 19.12 -10.39
CA LYS A 893 -8.33 19.05 -9.69
C LYS A 893 -7.97 20.40 -9.06
N LEU A 894 -8.20 21.49 -9.80
CA LEU A 894 -8.02 22.84 -9.27
C LEU A 894 -9.04 23.17 -8.18
N ALA A 895 -10.31 22.76 -8.34
CA ALA A 895 -11.34 22.94 -7.32
C ALA A 895 -10.96 22.28 -5.98
N ALA A 896 -10.28 21.13 -6.03
CA ALA A 896 -9.77 20.45 -4.83
C ALA A 896 -8.63 21.21 -4.12
N LEU A 897 -8.00 22.18 -4.79
CA LEU A 897 -6.90 23.00 -4.27
C LEU A 897 -7.33 24.44 -3.94
N VAL A 898 -8.62 24.79 -4.07
CA VAL A 898 -9.10 26.18 -3.89
C VAL A 898 -8.77 26.77 -2.53
N ASP A 899 -8.81 25.95 -1.48
CA ASP A 899 -8.49 26.37 -0.11
C ASP A 899 -7.00 26.72 0.06
N LEU A 900 -6.12 26.13 -0.75
CA LEU A 900 -4.67 26.43 -0.76
C LEU A 900 -4.32 27.55 -1.73
N VAL A 901 -4.96 27.56 -2.90
CA VAL A 901 -4.69 28.50 -3.98
C VAL A 901 -6.00 29.00 -4.56
N PRO A 902 -6.45 30.21 -4.19
CA PRO A 902 -7.63 30.79 -4.78
C PRO A 902 -7.38 31.05 -6.27
N TYR A 903 -8.23 30.48 -7.12
CA TYR A 903 -8.13 30.64 -8.56
C TYR A 903 -9.09 31.72 -9.07
N GLN A 904 -8.54 32.65 -9.83
CA GLN A 904 -9.29 33.59 -10.66
C GLN A 904 -8.82 33.42 -12.11
N PRO A 905 -9.74 33.31 -13.09
CA PRO A 905 -9.38 33.24 -14.50
C PRO A 905 -8.59 34.48 -14.93
N MET A 906 -7.43 34.27 -15.57
CA MET A 906 -6.57 35.36 -16.04
C MET A 906 -6.58 35.47 -17.57
N SER A 907 -6.23 36.65 -18.08
CA SER A 907 -5.89 36.82 -19.49
C SER A 907 -4.58 36.07 -19.80
N VAL A 908 -4.33 35.77 -21.08
CA VAL A 908 -3.09 35.11 -21.52
C VAL A 908 -1.85 35.92 -21.07
N SER A 909 -1.88 37.24 -21.25
CA SER A 909 -0.78 38.13 -20.86
C SER A 909 -0.54 38.10 -19.35
N ASP A 910 -1.60 38.21 -18.55
CA ASP A 910 -1.46 38.21 -17.08
C ASP A 910 -1.02 36.85 -16.55
N ARG A 911 -1.49 35.75 -17.17
CA ARG A 911 -1.04 34.40 -16.81
C ARG A 911 0.45 34.19 -17.11
N LEU A 912 0.95 34.68 -18.25
CA LEU A 912 2.38 34.61 -18.59
C LEU A 912 3.23 35.44 -17.62
N ARG A 913 2.78 36.65 -17.27
CA ARG A 913 3.45 37.47 -16.23
C ARG A 913 3.50 36.72 -14.90
N ARG A 914 2.39 36.10 -14.50
CA ARG A 914 2.32 35.32 -13.25
C ARG A 914 3.25 34.11 -13.25
N LEU A 915 3.36 33.37 -14.35
CA LEU A 915 4.31 32.26 -14.46
C LEU A 915 5.75 32.75 -14.33
N ILE A 916 6.10 33.88 -14.97
CA ILE A 916 7.44 34.46 -14.91
C ILE A 916 7.77 35.05 -13.52
N GLU A 917 6.77 35.54 -12.77
CA GLU A 917 6.95 35.88 -11.35
C GLU A 917 7.38 34.65 -10.54
N LEU A 918 6.85 33.46 -10.87
CA LEU A 918 7.17 32.17 -10.26
C LEU A 918 8.43 31.50 -10.85
N ARG A 919 9.26 32.23 -11.60
CA ARG A 919 10.48 31.71 -12.26
C ARG A 919 11.43 30.90 -11.37
N HIS A 920 11.49 31.18 -10.06
CA HIS A 920 12.36 30.46 -9.13
C HIS A 920 11.86 29.04 -8.80
N PHE A 921 10.58 28.77 -9.04
CA PHE A 921 9.94 27.48 -8.80
C PHE A 921 9.78 26.66 -10.10
N MET A 922 9.75 27.33 -11.26
CA MET A 922 9.64 26.67 -12.56
C MET A 922 10.95 26.01 -12.99
N SER A 923 10.82 24.95 -13.78
CA SER A 923 11.94 24.42 -14.55
C SER A 923 12.30 25.37 -15.70
N ASP A 924 13.56 25.29 -16.14
CA ASP A 924 14.13 26.18 -17.17
C ASP A 924 13.34 26.15 -18.48
N TRP A 925 12.84 24.98 -18.88
CA TRP A 925 12.17 24.79 -20.17
C TRP A 925 10.81 25.51 -20.27
N PRO A 926 9.84 25.30 -19.36
CA PRO A 926 8.61 26.11 -19.30
C PRO A 926 8.89 27.61 -19.17
N LEU A 927 9.94 28.01 -18.44
CA LEU A 927 10.33 29.42 -18.32
C LEU A 927 10.75 30.01 -19.67
N ALA A 928 11.61 29.33 -20.43
CA ALA A 928 11.98 29.73 -21.78
C ALA A 928 10.76 29.79 -22.71
N CYS A 929 9.89 28.78 -22.64
CA CYS A 929 8.64 28.76 -23.41
C CYS A 929 7.74 29.97 -23.09
N CYS A 930 7.68 30.43 -21.84
CA CYS A 930 6.92 31.63 -21.47
C CYS A 930 7.39 32.88 -22.25
N PHE A 931 8.71 33.05 -22.45
CA PHE A 931 9.25 34.17 -23.22
C PHE A 931 8.97 34.04 -24.72
N HIS A 932 9.08 32.83 -25.30
CA HIS A 932 8.72 32.61 -26.71
C HIS A 932 7.22 32.81 -26.97
N VAL A 933 6.36 32.34 -26.06
CA VAL A 933 4.91 32.59 -26.15
C VAL A 933 4.61 34.08 -25.99
N ALA A 934 5.26 34.77 -25.06
CA ALA A 934 5.10 36.21 -24.90
C ALA A 934 5.54 36.98 -26.14
N ARG A 935 6.61 36.53 -26.82
CA ARG A 935 7.05 37.08 -28.11
C ARG A 935 6.00 36.87 -29.20
N ALA A 936 5.57 35.62 -29.40
CA ALA A 936 4.60 35.26 -30.44
C ALA A 936 3.22 35.92 -30.25
N ALA A 937 2.80 36.12 -29.00
CA ALA A 937 1.54 36.75 -28.65
C ALA A 937 1.66 38.26 -28.38
N HIS A 938 2.81 38.88 -28.68
CA HIS A 938 3.10 40.30 -28.43
C HIS A 938 2.71 40.79 -27.02
N CYS A 939 2.96 39.96 -26.01
CA CYS A 939 2.64 40.26 -24.62
C CYS A 939 3.76 41.08 -23.97
N SER A 940 3.42 42.23 -23.39
CA SER A 940 4.37 43.02 -22.61
C SER A 940 4.64 42.39 -21.24
N LEU A 941 5.91 42.14 -20.94
CA LEU A 941 6.40 41.57 -19.69
C LEU A 941 7.06 42.65 -18.84
N ALA A 942 7.17 42.40 -17.53
CA ALA A 942 7.87 43.30 -16.63
C ALA A 942 9.37 43.35 -16.96
N PRO A 943 9.98 44.54 -17.18
CA PRO A 943 11.39 44.66 -17.52
C PRO A 943 12.33 44.00 -16.50
N ALA A 944 11.99 44.10 -15.21
CA ALA A 944 12.77 43.49 -14.13
C ALA A 944 12.87 41.96 -14.27
N ALA A 945 11.82 41.30 -14.75
CA ALA A 945 11.82 39.85 -14.94
C ALA A 945 12.69 39.44 -16.13
N ALA A 946 12.59 40.15 -17.26
CA ALA A 946 13.46 39.92 -18.42
C ALA A 946 14.95 40.13 -18.05
N MET A 947 15.26 41.24 -17.35
CA MET A 947 16.63 41.52 -16.90
C MET A 947 17.18 40.46 -15.92
N SER A 948 16.33 39.93 -15.03
CA SER A 948 16.71 38.82 -14.15
C SER A 948 17.03 37.55 -14.94
N CYS A 949 16.22 37.22 -15.96
CA CYS A 949 16.39 36.02 -16.77
C CYS A 949 17.56 36.13 -17.78
N LEU A 950 18.00 37.34 -18.17
CA LEU A 950 19.25 37.53 -18.92
C LEU A 950 20.50 37.10 -18.15
N ARG A 951 20.42 36.97 -16.82
CA ARG A 951 21.51 36.44 -15.98
C ARG A 951 21.29 34.99 -15.57
N HIS A 952 20.27 34.32 -16.12
CA HIS A 952 19.96 32.93 -15.80
C HIS A 952 21.14 32.02 -16.18
N PRO A 953 21.48 30.97 -15.41
CA PRO A 953 22.61 30.09 -15.72
C PRO A 953 22.45 29.32 -17.05
N THR A 954 21.22 29.01 -17.41
CA THR A 954 20.88 28.19 -18.58
C THR A 954 20.79 29.03 -19.86
N GLY A 955 21.60 28.69 -20.87
CA GLY A 955 21.74 29.46 -22.11
C GLY A 955 20.45 29.63 -22.90
N PHE A 956 19.67 28.55 -23.09
CA PHE A 956 18.41 28.64 -23.84
C PHE A 956 17.35 29.53 -23.15
N VAL A 957 17.43 29.73 -21.82
CA VAL A 957 16.56 30.70 -21.14
C VAL A 957 16.99 32.13 -21.50
N ARG A 958 18.30 32.40 -21.53
CA ARG A 958 18.83 33.71 -21.94
C ARG A 958 18.51 34.00 -23.41
N GLU A 959 18.68 33.02 -24.30
CA GLU A 959 18.30 33.12 -25.72
C GLU A 959 16.81 33.45 -25.87
N ALA A 960 15.91 32.75 -25.17
CA ALA A 960 14.49 33.03 -25.23
C ALA A 960 14.16 34.48 -24.83
N VAL A 961 14.88 35.03 -23.83
CA VAL A 961 14.73 36.43 -23.41
C VAL A 961 15.27 37.40 -24.47
N VAL A 962 16.41 37.10 -25.10
CA VAL A 962 16.97 37.91 -26.20
C VAL A 962 16.02 37.91 -27.40
N ALA A 963 15.49 36.76 -27.77
CA ALA A 963 14.47 36.61 -28.81
C ALA A 963 13.22 37.44 -28.50
N TYR A 964 12.78 37.47 -27.25
CA TYR A 964 11.67 38.30 -26.78
C TYR A 964 11.99 39.80 -26.89
N LEU A 965 13.17 40.22 -26.42
CA LEU A 965 13.59 41.63 -26.42
C LEU A 965 13.77 42.18 -27.84
N LYS A 966 14.27 41.37 -28.77
CA LYS A 966 14.40 41.73 -30.19
C LYS A 966 13.09 42.25 -30.77
N GLU A 967 11.99 41.56 -30.47
CA GLU A 967 10.66 41.86 -31.00
C GLU A 967 9.95 42.96 -30.18
N MET A 968 10.01 42.86 -28.85
CA MET A 968 9.18 43.68 -27.97
C MET A 968 9.85 44.98 -27.50
N SER A 969 11.18 45.04 -27.51
CA SER A 969 11.94 46.22 -27.06
C SER A 969 13.27 46.33 -27.82
N PRO A 970 13.24 46.62 -29.14
CA PRO A 970 14.43 46.59 -30.00
C PRO A 970 15.54 47.55 -29.55
N ARG A 971 15.17 48.70 -28.95
CA ARG A 971 16.14 49.66 -28.38
C ARG A 971 16.92 49.07 -27.21
N ALA A 972 16.22 48.45 -26.25
CA ALA A 972 16.86 47.79 -25.11
C ALA A 972 17.68 46.58 -25.56
N CYS A 973 17.21 45.84 -26.57
CA CYS A 973 17.99 44.77 -27.19
C CYS A 973 19.30 45.30 -27.76
N ALA A 974 19.26 46.38 -28.55
CA ALA A 974 20.45 46.99 -29.17
C ALA A 974 21.50 47.43 -28.15
N GLU A 975 21.09 47.97 -27.00
CA GLU A 975 22.00 48.35 -25.91
C GLU A 975 22.69 47.15 -25.24
N LEU A 976 22.01 45.98 -25.21
CA LEU A 976 22.50 44.78 -24.53
C LEU A 976 23.33 43.85 -25.44
N LEU A 977 23.15 43.93 -26.76
CA LEU A 977 23.86 43.09 -27.74
C LEU A 977 25.40 43.10 -27.62
N PRO A 978 26.08 44.24 -27.37
CA PRO A 978 27.54 44.26 -27.21
C PRO A 978 28.05 43.40 -26.05
N VAL A 979 27.25 43.29 -24.98
CA VAL A 979 27.58 42.47 -23.80
C VAL A 979 27.30 41.00 -24.10
N LEU A 980 26.16 40.70 -24.73
CA LEU A 980 25.71 39.34 -25.03
C LEU A 980 26.53 38.64 -26.13
N ARG A 981 27.21 39.41 -26.99
CA ARG A 981 28.14 38.85 -28.00
C ARG A 981 29.28 38.03 -27.36
N ASN A 982 29.65 38.36 -26.12
CA ASN A 982 30.67 37.66 -25.37
C ASN A 982 30.07 36.72 -24.29
N ASP A 983 28.80 36.32 -24.43
CA ASP A 983 28.17 35.37 -23.51
C ASP A 983 28.92 34.03 -23.53
N PRO A 984 29.14 33.38 -22.37
CA PRO A 984 29.87 32.11 -22.30
C PRO A 984 29.13 30.96 -22.98
N ASP A 985 27.82 31.07 -23.22
CA ASP A 985 27.05 30.05 -23.91
C ASP A 985 27.00 30.33 -25.42
N PRO A 986 27.45 29.37 -26.26
CA PRO A 986 27.56 29.57 -27.70
C PRO A 986 26.22 29.87 -28.36
N LEU A 987 25.11 29.39 -27.80
CA LEU A 987 23.77 29.60 -28.37
C LEU A 987 23.31 31.06 -28.19
N VAL A 988 23.62 31.68 -27.06
CA VAL A 988 23.32 33.10 -26.81
C VAL A 988 24.25 34.01 -27.63
N ALA A 989 25.54 33.69 -27.67
CA ALA A 989 26.52 34.45 -28.44
C ALA A 989 26.22 34.41 -29.96
N ALA A 990 25.85 33.23 -30.48
CA ALA A 990 25.45 33.07 -31.88
C ALA A 990 24.20 33.88 -32.22
N GLN A 991 23.18 33.85 -31.36
CA GLN A 991 21.98 34.66 -31.55
C GLN A 991 22.27 36.16 -31.49
N ALA A 992 23.10 36.60 -30.55
CA ALA A 992 23.51 38.00 -30.46
C ALA A 992 24.26 38.43 -31.74
N GLN A 993 25.14 37.59 -32.29
CA GLN A 993 25.80 37.85 -33.57
C GLN A 993 24.82 37.93 -34.73
N GLU A 994 23.88 37.00 -34.83
CA GLU A 994 22.85 36.99 -35.89
C GLU A 994 21.98 38.26 -35.87
N ILE A 995 21.71 38.81 -34.69
CA ILE A 995 20.93 40.05 -34.56
C ILE A 995 21.76 41.30 -34.94
N ILE A 996 23.08 41.27 -34.70
CA ILE A 996 23.99 42.38 -35.03
C ILE A 996 24.26 42.45 -36.54
N GLY A 997 24.31 41.30 -37.23
CA GLY A 997 24.68 41.19 -38.64
C GLY A 997 26.05 40.57 -38.83
#